data_AF-A0A8C7W7C7-F1
#
_entry.id   AF-A0A8C7W7C7-F1
#
_cell.length_a   1.000
_cell.length_b   1.000
_cell.length_c   1.000
_cell.angle_alpha   90.00
_cell.angle_beta   90.00
_cell.angle_gamma   90.00
#
_symmetry.space_group_name_H-M   'P 1'
#
loop_
_entity.id
_entity.type
_entity.pdbx_description
1 polymer ?
#
loop_
_entity_poly.entity_id
_entity_poly.type
_entity_poly.pdbx_seq_one_letter_code
_entity_poly.pdbx_strand_id
1 'polypeptide(L)'
;MGYQWRHFNIVLCYVILSSGVWTWRTVLWVAIGWTVGISLGMLSCIYVATLHENDLWFSNIKEVEREISFRTECGLYYSYYKQMLRAPSIQQGLSELINDNATESKRTINLLRRMNIYQEVFLGVLYRILPIQAYLEPVYFYIYTVFSLQAVYVIALFITSWLLSGSWLAGALTGVWYILNRYTSVGAICLLRCHSQQKVVLWLMFLATLCFCLTWQFNQFILLVQALIFFTLDCLDLISTEQVTCLYLVQVSSLLSVWLLQFCNSMILGSLALSFIVAALFVKHFQRGLKTGGLAARLGKLLLHTVLVLALTFTINYLAKVTLQLRSDEHIFKFIKSKFGLGPTRDFDASLYLCEEAFGLLPLDTFDRLAGTLLAYPYLVTLIVLLVMLALVTLARPICMRADVAYNLLHTVFFGLLALGTMRMKYLWTGHMCAFAAYGVCGKELWSLCLNMIHCNTKTKLRLIRYTLPLVILCFLYYKFWPKLMTEVSELREFYDPDTVELMTWISSKTPKKAVFAGSMQLLAGIKLCTGRVLTNHPHYEDRALRERTKQVYQIYAQQSPEEVHGILRAAGADFVVMEDSICYERRHGRGCRLRDLLDLANGHIMDGPGDNDPDLVHATHPRFCESIKTDGPAYTALFTRVFQNKTFHVYKLKRGKKRAKADREPVAMEDRTQ
;
A
#
# COMPACT_ATOMS: atom_id res chain seq x y z
N MET A 1 2.46 -2.80 -8.20
CA MET A 1 3.84 -2.91 -8.73
C MET A 1 4.93 -2.60 -7.69
N GLY A 2 4.85 -1.51 -6.90
CA GLY A 2 5.98 -1.12 -6.03
C GLY A 2 6.39 -2.10 -4.91
N TYR A 3 5.47 -2.93 -4.44
CA TYR A 3 5.80 -3.98 -3.46
C TYR A 3 6.59 -5.16 -4.04
N GLN A 4 6.62 -5.32 -5.37
CA GLN A 4 7.12 -6.53 -6.04
C GLN A 4 8.54 -6.40 -6.61
N TRP A 5 9.07 -5.17 -6.76
CA TRP A 5 10.41 -4.89 -7.31
C TRP A 5 11.59 -5.28 -6.40
N ARG A 6 11.32 -5.90 -5.25
CA ARG A 6 12.30 -6.11 -4.18
C ARG A 6 13.31 -7.25 -4.43
N HIS A 7 13.18 -8.00 -5.53
CA HIS A 7 13.79 -9.33 -5.64
C HIS A 7 14.76 -9.58 -6.81
N PHE A 8 15.08 -8.58 -7.62
CA PHE A 8 15.97 -8.80 -8.77
C PHE A 8 17.42 -9.18 -8.40
N ASN A 9 17.81 -9.08 -7.13
CA ASN A 9 19.21 -9.16 -6.71
C ASN A 9 19.57 -10.30 -5.72
N ILE A 10 18.62 -11.17 -5.34
CA ILE A 10 18.91 -12.30 -4.42
C ILE A 10 19.37 -13.56 -5.17
N VAL A 11 19.00 -13.68 -6.45
CA VAL A 11 19.31 -14.84 -7.31
C VAL A 11 20.81 -15.05 -7.49
N LEU A 12 21.59 -13.97 -7.55
CA LEU A 12 23.05 -14.03 -7.69
C LEU A 12 23.77 -14.41 -6.38
N CYS A 13 23.21 -14.05 -5.22
CA CYS A 13 23.84 -14.29 -3.93
C CYS A 13 23.98 -15.77 -3.58
N TYR A 14 23.01 -16.62 -3.94
CA TYR A 14 23.07 -18.05 -3.59
C TYR A 14 24.16 -18.81 -4.35
N VAL A 15 24.38 -18.45 -5.62
CA VAL A 15 25.45 -19.04 -6.44
C VAL A 15 26.83 -18.59 -5.96
N ILE A 16 26.93 -17.36 -5.41
CA ILE A 16 28.21 -16.78 -4.98
C ILE A 16 28.57 -17.14 -3.53
N LEU A 17 27.59 -17.43 -2.66
CA LEU A 17 27.80 -17.63 -1.20
C LEU A 17 28.06 -19.09 -0.76
N SER A 18 28.03 -20.08 -1.66
CA SER A 18 28.50 -21.44 -1.34
C SER A 18 30.01 -21.51 -1.57
N SER A 19 30.79 -20.92 -0.66
CA SER A 19 32.24 -21.08 -0.59
C SER A 19 32.60 -22.46 0.00
N GLY A 20 32.17 -23.51 -0.69
CA GLY A 20 32.48 -24.90 -0.36
C GLY A 20 32.65 -25.69 -1.65
N VAL A 21 33.43 -26.78 -1.58
CA VAL A 21 33.66 -27.69 -2.72
C VAL A 21 32.30 -28.12 -3.28
N TRP A 22 32.01 -27.72 -4.51
CA TRP A 22 30.78 -28.06 -5.20
C TRP A 22 30.79 -29.55 -5.53
N THR A 23 30.23 -30.36 -4.65
CA THR A 23 29.96 -31.76 -4.98
C THR A 23 28.80 -31.83 -5.97
N TRP A 24 28.82 -32.81 -6.89
CA TRP A 24 27.70 -33.06 -7.82
C TRP A 24 26.34 -33.16 -7.11
N ARG A 25 26.31 -33.70 -5.89
CA ARG A 25 25.10 -33.76 -5.06
C ARG A 25 24.59 -32.38 -4.66
N THR A 26 25.48 -31.45 -4.32
CA THR A 26 25.11 -30.07 -4.00
C THR A 26 24.56 -29.36 -5.23
N VAL A 27 25.22 -29.49 -6.39
CA VAL A 27 24.75 -28.91 -7.66
C VAL A 27 23.34 -29.38 -7.99
N LEU A 28 23.12 -30.70 -7.96
CA LEU A 28 21.82 -31.30 -8.24
C LEU A 28 20.75 -30.82 -7.27
N TRP A 29 21.06 -30.75 -5.98
CA TRP A 29 20.12 -30.31 -4.95
C TRP A 29 19.72 -28.84 -5.11
N VAL A 30 20.67 -27.99 -5.52
CA VAL A 30 20.42 -26.58 -5.84
C VAL A 30 19.59 -26.45 -7.11
N ALA A 31 19.89 -27.23 -8.16
CA ALA A 31 19.13 -27.24 -9.41
C ALA A 31 17.68 -27.67 -9.19
N ILE A 32 17.43 -28.70 -8.37
CA ILE A 32 16.08 -29.13 -7.98
C ILE A 32 15.34 -28.01 -7.24
N GLY A 33 15.99 -27.37 -6.25
CA GLY A 33 15.35 -26.27 -5.53
C GLY A 33 14.98 -25.09 -6.44
N TRP A 34 15.85 -24.73 -7.39
CA TRP A 34 15.55 -23.68 -8.38
C TRP A 34 14.41 -24.04 -9.32
N THR A 35 14.42 -25.25 -9.88
CA THR A 35 13.35 -25.72 -10.77
C THR A 35 12.00 -25.73 -10.05
N VAL A 36 11.94 -26.22 -8.81
CA VAL A 36 10.71 -26.18 -8.00
C VAL A 36 10.28 -24.73 -7.71
N GLY A 37 11.22 -23.86 -7.31
CA GLY A 37 10.91 -22.45 -7.02
C GLY A 37 10.34 -21.70 -8.23
N ILE A 38 10.98 -21.84 -9.40
CA ILE A 38 10.51 -21.22 -10.65
C ILE A 38 9.16 -21.83 -11.07
N SER A 39 8.98 -23.14 -10.96
CA SER A 39 7.72 -23.82 -11.29
C SER A 39 6.56 -23.32 -10.41
N LEU A 40 6.78 -23.17 -9.10
CA LEU A 40 5.76 -22.61 -8.19
C LEU A 40 5.45 -21.14 -8.48
N GLY A 41 6.47 -20.35 -8.82
CA GLY A 41 6.27 -18.96 -9.25
C GLY A 41 5.43 -18.86 -10.52
N MET A 42 5.76 -19.67 -11.54
CA MET A 42 5.00 -19.74 -12.79
C MET A 42 3.57 -20.25 -12.57
N LEU A 43 3.39 -21.29 -11.75
CA LEU A 43 2.08 -21.81 -11.39
C LEU A 43 1.23 -20.73 -10.71
N SER A 44 1.80 -19.96 -9.79
CA SER A 44 1.10 -18.84 -9.15
C SER A 44 0.71 -17.75 -10.15
N CYS A 45 1.58 -17.46 -11.14
CA CYS A 45 1.30 -16.48 -12.19
C CYS A 45 0.12 -16.93 -13.05
N ILE A 46 0.18 -18.16 -13.56
CA ILE A 46 -0.85 -18.77 -14.40
C ILE A 46 -2.16 -18.82 -13.63
N TYR A 47 -2.14 -19.28 -12.38
CA TYR A 47 -3.31 -19.35 -11.53
C TYR A 47 -4.00 -17.99 -11.37
N VAL A 48 -3.25 -16.93 -11.04
CA VAL A 48 -3.82 -15.57 -10.89
C VAL A 48 -4.33 -15.03 -12.23
N ALA A 49 -3.62 -15.30 -13.33
CA ALA A 49 -4.06 -14.89 -14.66
C ALA A 49 -5.36 -15.59 -15.07
N THR A 50 -5.48 -16.89 -14.83
CA THR A 50 -6.70 -17.67 -15.11
C THR A 50 -7.86 -17.18 -14.26
N LEU A 51 -7.65 -16.90 -12.98
CA LEU A 51 -8.70 -16.33 -12.13
C LEU A 51 -9.16 -14.96 -12.62
N HIS A 52 -8.23 -14.10 -13.02
CA HIS A 52 -8.57 -12.79 -13.57
C HIS A 52 -9.40 -12.92 -14.86
N GLU A 53 -9.02 -13.84 -15.75
CA GLU A 53 -9.77 -14.11 -16.98
C GLU A 53 -11.16 -14.68 -16.67
N ASN A 54 -11.25 -15.62 -15.73
CA ASN A 54 -12.52 -16.28 -15.40
C ASN A 54 -13.45 -15.38 -14.58
N ASP A 55 -12.93 -14.47 -13.75
CA ASP A 55 -13.74 -13.55 -12.96
C ASP A 55 -14.31 -12.38 -13.79
N LEU A 56 -13.58 -11.91 -14.80
CA LEU A 56 -13.95 -10.71 -15.58
C LEU A 56 -14.36 -11.01 -17.02
N TRP A 57 -14.08 -12.21 -17.52
CA TRP A 57 -14.12 -12.55 -18.93
C TRP A 57 -13.31 -11.56 -19.81
N PHE A 58 -12.15 -11.17 -19.28
CA PHE A 58 -11.41 -9.97 -19.70
C PHE A 58 -11.04 -9.94 -21.19
N SER A 59 -10.71 -11.10 -21.77
CA SER A 59 -10.31 -11.17 -23.17
C SER A 59 -11.45 -10.91 -24.17
N ASN A 60 -12.69 -11.20 -23.79
CA ASN A 60 -13.85 -11.16 -24.68
C ASN A 60 -14.68 -9.86 -24.58
N ILE A 61 -14.47 -9.09 -23.51
CA ILE A 61 -15.13 -7.78 -23.32
C ILE A 61 -14.44 -6.65 -24.12
N LYS A 62 -15.17 -5.56 -24.36
CA LYS A 62 -14.70 -4.41 -25.15
C LYS A 62 -13.66 -3.58 -24.38
N GLU A 63 -12.86 -2.78 -25.09
CA GLU A 63 -11.82 -1.92 -24.47
C GLU A 63 -12.40 -1.02 -23.36
N VAL A 64 -13.56 -0.40 -23.58
CA VAL A 64 -14.20 0.47 -22.56
C VAL A 64 -14.59 -0.33 -21.31
N GLU A 65 -15.10 -1.55 -21.46
CA GLU A 65 -15.45 -2.42 -20.33
C GLU A 65 -14.19 -2.87 -19.58
N ARG A 66 -13.11 -3.22 -20.31
CA ARG A 66 -11.79 -3.51 -19.72
C ARG A 66 -11.28 -2.32 -18.92
N GLU A 67 -11.43 -1.11 -19.44
CA GLU A 67 -11.00 0.11 -18.75
C GLU A 67 -11.82 0.40 -17.49
N ILE A 68 -13.14 0.17 -17.53
CA ILE A 68 -14.02 0.34 -16.36
C ILE A 68 -13.67 -0.66 -15.24
N SER A 69 -13.14 -1.84 -15.58
CA SER A 69 -12.67 -2.81 -14.59
C SER A 69 -11.54 -2.28 -13.68
N PHE A 70 -10.75 -1.31 -14.17
CA PHE A 70 -9.75 -0.61 -13.36
C PHE A 70 -10.40 0.44 -12.46
N ARG A 71 -10.86 0.02 -11.29
CA ARG A 71 -11.50 0.90 -10.30
C ARG A 71 -10.49 1.83 -9.60
N THR A 72 -11.02 2.94 -9.10
CA THR A 72 -10.35 3.86 -8.15
C THR A 72 -8.95 4.30 -8.62
N GLU A 73 -7.92 4.21 -7.77
CA GLU A 73 -6.55 4.60 -8.07
C GLU A 73 -5.94 3.82 -9.24
N CYS A 74 -6.31 2.56 -9.45
CA CYS A 74 -5.75 1.74 -10.53
C CYS A 74 -6.08 2.31 -11.91
N GLY A 75 -7.32 2.80 -12.10
CA GLY A 75 -7.73 3.45 -13.34
C GLY A 75 -6.94 4.74 -13.60
N LEU A 76 -6.69 5.50 -12.54
CA LEU A 76 -5.89 6.73 -12.63
C LEU A 76 -4.44 6.44 -13.05
N TYR A 77 -3.79 5.46 -12.42
CA TYR A 77 -2.42 5.05 -12.79
C TYR A 77 -2.33 4.54 -14.22
N TYR A 78 -3.28 3.69 -14.63
CA TYR A 78 -3.33 3.19 -16.00
C TYR A 78 -3.56 4.32 -17.03
N SER A 79 -4.29 5.37 -16.66
CA SER A 79 -4.48 6.54 -17.53
C SER A 79 -3.18 7.28 -17.85
N TYR A 80 -2.24 7.37 -16.89
CA TYR A 80 -0.92 7.98 -17.10
C TYR A 80 -0.01 7.12 -17.98
N TYR A 81 -0.08 5.79 -17.82
CA TYR A 81 0.56 4.86 -18.74
C TYR A 81 0.04 5.07 -20.17
N LYS A 82 -1.28 5.17 -20.37
CA LYS A 82 -1.89 5.45 -21.67
C LYS A 82 -1.46 6.81 -22.25
N GLN A 83 -1.31 7.84 -21.40
CA GLN A 83 -0.80 9.16 -21.80
C GLN A 83 0.64 9.07 -22.34
N MET A 84 1.52 8.33 -21.67
CA MET A 84 2.90 8.10 -22.13
C MET A 84 2.96 7.37 -23.49
N LEU A 85 2.04 6.43 -23.72
CA LEU A 85 1.96 5.68 -24.97
C LEU A 85 1.41 6.51 -26.13
N ARG A 86 0.44 7.39 -25.86
CA ARG A 86 -0.18 8.27 -26.88
C ARG A 86 0.73 9.43 -27.29
N ALA A 87 1.70 9.81 -26.47
CA ALA A 87 2.63 10.89 -26.78
C ALA A 87 3.52 10.54 -27.98
N PRO A 88 3.79 11.49 -28.90
CA PRO A 88 4.54 11.21 -30.13
C PRO A 88 6.00 10.82 -29.85
N SER A 89 6.62 11.34 -28.78
CA SER A 89 7.96 10.97 -28.33
C SER A 89 7.99 10.72 -26.82
N ILE A 90 8.98 9.96 -26.35
CA ILE A 90 9.18 9.71 -24.91
C ILE A 90 9.45 11.03 -24.16
N GLN A 91 10.26 11.91 -24.74
CA GLN A 91 10.56 13.22 -24.14
C GLN A 91 9.32 14.09 -24.02
N GLN A 92 8.47 14.12 -25.06
CA GLN A 92 7.21 14.85 -25.00
C GLN A 92 6.26 14.25 -23.96
N GLY A 93 6.13 12.92 -23.92
CA GLY A 93 5.30 12.24 -22.91
C GLY A 93 5.78 12.53 -21.48
N LEU A 94 7.08 12.56 -21.23
CA LEU A 94 7.64 12.95 -19.94
C LEU A 94 7.33 14.42 -19.61
N SER A 95 7.49 15.33 -20.58
CA SER A 95 7.18 16.75 -20.39
C SER A 95 5.69 16.98 -20.07
N GLU A 96 4.80 16.27 -20.75
CA GLU A 96 3.34 16.32 -20.51
C GLU A 96 2.97 15.79 -19.12
N LEU A 97 3.64 14.74 -18.63
CA LEU A 97 3.42 14.22 -17.28
C LEU A 97 4.02 15.12 -16.17
N ILE A 98 5.12 15.82 -16.47
CA ILE A 98 5.76 16.78 -15.55
C ILE A 98 4.96 18.07 -15.45
N ASN A 99 4.32 18.50 -16.55
CA ASN A 99 3.53 19.73 -16.63
C ASN A 99 2.06 19.40 -16.95
N ASP A 100 1.46 18.49 -16.19
CA ASP A 100 0.12 18.02 -16.48
C ASP A 100 -0.94 19.04 -16.05
N ASN A 101 -1.72 19.51 -17.02
CA ASN A 101 -2.88 20.39 -16.83
C ASN A 101 -4.22 19.69 -17.16
N ALA A 102 -4.17 18.40 -17.49
CA ALA A 102 -5.30 17.63 -17.98
C ALA A 102 -5.94 16.78 -16.88
N THR A 103 -5.27 16.57 -15.75
CA THR A 103 -5.78 15.76 -14.64
C THR A 103 -6.59 16.62 -13.67
N GLU A 104 -6.00 17.69 -13.14
CA GLU A 104 -6.66 18.56 -12.15
C GLU A 104 -7.14 19.89 -12.75
N SER A 105 -8.41 20.20 -12.53
CA SER A 105 -8.99 21.50 -12.90
C SER A 105 -8.27 22.66 -12.22
N LYS A 106 -7.95 23.69 -13.02
CA LYS A 106 -7.32 24.96 -12.63
C LYS A 106 -5.90 24.84 -12.04
N ARG A 107 -5.23 23.70 -12.19
CA ARG A 107 -3.88 23.47 -11.66
C ARG A 107 -3.01 22.73 -12.68
N THR A 108 -1.74 23.07 -12.70
CA THR A 108 -0.71 22.27 -13.38
C THR A 108 0.08 21.53 -12.31
N ILE A 109 0.22 20.22 -12.47
CA ILE A 109 0.85 19.35 -11.48
C ILE A 109 1.96 18.51 -12.10
N ASN A 110 3.03 18.29 -11.32
CA ASN A 110 4.06 17.32 -11.66
C ASN A 110 3.66 15.95 -11.10
N LEU A 111 3.21 15.08 -12.00
CA LEU A 111 2.71 13.75 -11.64
C LEU A 111 3.82 12.84 -11.09
N LEU A 112 5.05 12.95 -11.61
CA LEU A 112 6.19 12.16 -11.12
C LEU A 112 6.51 12.48 -9.65
N ARG A 113 6.55 13.76 -9.31
CA ARG A 113 6.83 14.23 -7.95
C ARG A 113 5.70 13.91 -6.97
N ARG A 114 4.44 14.05 -7.40
CA ARG A 114 3.26 13.96 -6.52
C ARG A 114 2.68 12.56 -6.40
N MET A 115 2.50 11.87 -7.53
CA MET A 115 1.77 10.59 -7.61
C MET A 115 2.69 9.36 -7.59
N ASN A 116 4.01 9.58 -7.70
CA ASN A 116 5.03 8.54 -7.76
C ASN A 116 4.78 7.51 -8.89
N ILE A 117 4.55 7.99 -10.12
CA ILE A 117 4.18 7.19 -11.31
C ILE A 117 5.37 6.58 -12.06
N TYR A 118 6.51 6.38 -11.38
CA TYR A 118 7.75 5.93 -12.03
C TYR A 118 7.60 4.55 -12.67
N GLN A 119 6.85 3.65 -12.03
CA GLN A 119 6.59 2.32 -12.58
C GLN A 119 5.74 2.37 -13.86
N GLU A 120 4.72 3.24 -13.94
CA GLU A 120 3.92 3.42 -15.15
C GLU A 120 4.74 4.02 -16.29
N VAL A 121 5.58 5.01 -15.98
CA VAL A 121 6.51 5.62 -16.95
C VAL A 121 7.51 4.60 -17.47
N PHE A 122 8.13 3.82 -16.58
CA PHE A 122 9.08 2.78 -16.95
C PHE A 122 8.44 1.75 -17.89
N LEU A 123 7.23 1.28 -17.57
CA LEU A 123 6.52 0.34 -18.44
C LEU A 123 6.09 0.96 -19.76
N GLY A 124 5.70 2.24 -19.76
CA GLY A 124 5.36 2.96 -20.98
C GLY A 124 6.56 3.05 -21.92
N VAL A 125 7.73 3.38 -21.38
CA VAL A 125 8.99 3.43 -22.15
C VAL A 125 9.38 2.04 -22.63
N LEU A 126 9.31 1.01 -21.79
CA LEU A 126 9.65 -0.36 -22.13
C LEU A 126 8.78 -0.90 -23.28
N TYR A 127 7.48 -0.65 -23.23
CA TYR A 127 6.53 -1.03 -24.27
C TYR A 127 6.75 -0.27 -25.59
N ARG A 128 7.29 0.95 -25.53
CA ARG A 128 7.64 1.75 -26.72
C ARG A 128 8.95 1.34 -27.39
N ILE A 129 9.93 0.88 -26.61
CA ILE A 129 11.25 0.52 -27.12
C ILE A 129 11.28 -0.92 -27.64
N LEU A 130 10.59 -1.84 -26.96
CA LEU A 130 10.59 -3.25 -27.35
C LEU A 130 9.58 -3.52 -28.48
N PRO A 131 9.86 -4.48 -29.38
CA PRO A 131 8.95 -4.86 -30.48
C PRO A 131 7.74 -5.68 -30.00
N ILE A 132 7.24 -5.41 -28.79
CA ILE A 132 6.11 -6.12 -28.16
C ILE A 132 4.77 -5.66 -28.74
N GLN A 133 4.72 -4.45 -29.28
CA GLN A 133 3.52 -3.84 -29.88
C GLN A 133 2.93 -4.67 -31.03
N ALA A 134 3.75 -5.49 -31.70
CA ALA A 134 3.30 -6.36 -32.77
C ALA A 134 2.51 -7.58 -32.27
N TYR A 135 2.64 -7.94 -30.99
CA TYR A 135 2.10 -9.20 -30.45
C TYR A 135 1.10 -9.01 -29.32
N LEU A 136 1.16 -7.89 -28.59
CA LEU A 136 0.39 -7.72 -27.35
C LEU A 136 -0.16 -6.31 -27.24
N GLU A 137 -1.45 -6.17 -26.93
CA GLU A 137 -2.06 -4.85 -26.65
C GLU A 137 -1.50 -4.24 -25.35
N PRO A 138 -1.51 -2.90 -25.22
CA PRO A 138 -0.96 -2.22 -24.05
C PRO A 138 -1.57 -2.66 -22.72
N VAL A 139 -2.88 -2.92 -22.71
CA VAL A 139 -3.63 -3.34 -21.51
C VAL A 139 -3.10 -4.68 -21.01
N TYR A 140 -2.94 -5.67 -21.89
CA TYR A 140 -2.43 -6.99 -21.53
C TYR A 140 -0.97 -6.93 -21.08
N PHE A 141 -0.13 -6.11 -21.74
CA PHE A 141 1.24 -5.92 -21.29
C PHE A 141 1.31 -5.39 -19.86
N TYR A 142 0.47 -4.41 -19.53
CA TYR A 142 0.39 -3.83 -18.19
C TYR A 142 -0.02 -4.88 -17.14
N ILE A 143 -1.10 -5.63 -17.41
CA ILE A 143 -1.64 -6.65 -16.49
C ILE A 143 -0.68 -7.84 -16.33
N TYR A 144 -0.16 -8.39 -17.42
CA TYR A 144 0.78 -9.51 -17.38
C TYR A 144 2.09 -9.16 -16.66
N THR A 145 2.51 -7.88 -16.71
CA THR A 145 3.62 -7.42 -15.88
C THR A 145 3.30 -7.51 -14.38
N VAL A 146 2.08 -7.16 -13.97
CA VAL A 146 1.64 -7.30 -12.56
C VAL A 146 1.62 -8.77 -12.14
N PHE A 147 1.14 -9.68 -12.98
CA PHE A 147 1.15 -11.12 -12.70
C PHE A 147 2.57 -11.69 -12.67
N SER A 148 3.45 -11.24 -13.56
CA SER A 148 4.86 -11.65 -13.57
C SER A 148 5.59 -11.19 -12.30
N LEU A 149 5.33 -9.97 -11.85
CA LEU A 149 5.85 -9.46 -10.59
C LEU A 149 5.33 -10.26 -9.38
N GLN A 150 4.13 -10.82 -9.46
CA GLN A 150 3.60 -11.75 -8.46
C GLN A 150 4.37 -13.09 -8.45
N ALA A 151 4.77 -13.59 -9.62
CA ALA A 151 5.62 -14.78 -9.72
C ALA A 151 6.98 -14.57 -9.04
N VAL A 152 7.62 -13.42 -9.33
CA VAL A 152 8.89 -13.00 -8.72
C VAL A 152 8.76 -12.94 -7.19
N TYR A 153 7.64 -12.45 -6.70
CA TYR A 153 7.33 -12.40 -5.28
C TYR A 153 7.24 -13.80 -4.62
N VAL A 154 6.58 -14.77 -5.25
CA VAL A 154 6.50 -16.14 -4.72
C VAL A 154 7.86 -16.82 -4.72
N ILE A 155 8.64 -16.66 -5.79
CA ILE A 155 10.02 -17.17 -5.89
C ILE A 155 10.87 -16.61 -4.75
N ALA A 156 10.67 -15.34 -4.42
CA ALA A 156 11.39 -14.72 -3.34
C ALA A 156 11.02 -15.21 -1.93
N LEU A 157 9.73 -15.46 -1.66
CA LEU A 157 9.30 -16.10 -0.43
C LEU A 157 9.88 -17.52 -0.32
N PHE A 158 9.87 -18.25 -1.43
CA PHE A 158 10.48 -19.58 -1.54
C PHE A 158 11.96 -19.55 -1.18
N ILE A 159 12.73 -18.64 -1.78
CA ILE A 159 14.17 -18.49 -1.50
C ILE A 159 14.40 -18.07 -0.05
N THR A 160 13.60 -17.14 0.48
CA THR A 160 13.70 -16.68 1.87
C THR A 160 13.54 -17.85 2.85
N SER A 161 12.52 -18.68 2.66
CA SER A 161 12.27 -19.85 3.52
C SER A 161 13.32 -20.95 3.34
N TRP A 162 13.81 -21.15 2.11
CA TRP A 162 14.91 -22.08 1.84
C TRP A 162 16.20 -21.63 2.54
N LEU A 163 16.54 -20.34 2.48
CA LEU A 163 17.72 -19.80 3.15
C LEU A 163 17.65 -19.96 4.67
N LEU A 164 16.47 -19.70 5.27
CA LEU A 164 16.28 -19.75 6.72
C LEU A 164 16.31 -21.19 7.26
N SER A 165 15.65 -22.13 6.57
CA SER A 165 15.53 -23.54 7.01
C SER A 165 16.67 -24.44 6.53
N GLY A 166 17.37 -24.04 5.47
CA GLY A 166 18.34 -24.87 4.76
C GLY A 166 17.71 -26.06 4.03
N SER A 167 16.44 -25.99 3.62
CA SER A 167 15.74 -27.00 2.82
C SER A 167 14.83 -26.36 1.77
N TRP A 168 14.91 -26.80 0.51
CA TRP A 168 14.01 -26.32 -0.55
C TRP A 168 12.55 -26.74 -0.30
N LEU A 169 12.32 -27.79 0.49
CA LEU A 169 10.98 -28.25 0.87
C LEU A 169 10.23 -27.21 1.73
N ALA A 170 10.96 -26.43 2.52
CA ALA A 170 10.39 -25.30 3.27
C ALA A 170 9.93 -24.19 2.32
N GLY A 171 10.72 -23.93 1.27
CA GLY A 171 10.35 -23.04 0.19
C GLY A 171 9.06 -23.51 -0.50
N ALA A 172 8.97 -24.80 -0.83
CA ALA A 172 7.79 -25.37 -1.49
C ALA A 172 6.53 -25.22 -0.61
N LEU A 173 6.64 -25.56 0.67
CA LEU A 173 5.56 -25.38 1.64
C LEU A 173 5.12 -23.91 1.78
N THR A 174 6.08 -22.98 1.76
CA THR A 174 5.81 -21.53 1.77
C THR A 174 5.02 -21.09 0.54
N GLY A 175 5.45 -21.52 -0.65
CA GLY A 175 4.78 -21.19 -1.92
C GLY A 175 3.35 -21.71 -1.96
N VAL A 176 3.13 -22.98 -1.57
CA VAL A 176 1.79 -23.58 -1.52
C VAL A 176 0.89 -22.88 -0.50
N TRP A 177 1.37 -22.64 0.72
CA TRP A 177 0.59 -21.89 1.72
C TRP A 177 0.22 -20.49 1.26
N TYR A 178 1.14 -19.81 0.57
CA TYR A 178 0.88 -18.49 0.03
C TYR A 178 -0.20 -18.51 -1.07
N ILE A 179 -0.11 -19.45 -2.02
CA ILE A 179 -1.11 -19.62 -3.09
C ILE A 179 -2.50 -19.92 -2.50
N LEU A 180 -2.58 -20.75 -1.46
CA LEU A 180 -3.84 -21.09 -0.79
C LEU A 180 -4.42 -19.91 0.01
N ASN A 181 -3.57 -19.05 0.59
CA ASN A 181 -3.99 -17.91 1.40
C ASN A 181 -3.92 -16.57 0.65
N ARG A 182 -4.01 -16.60 -0.70
CA ARG A 182 -3.81 -15.44 -1.60
C ARG A 182 -4.67 -14.22 -1.28
N TYR A 183 -5.83 -14.41 -0.67
CA TYR A 183 -6.76 -13.37 -0.22
C TYR A 183 -6.18 -12.39 0.83
N THR A 184 -4.91 -12.58 1.21
CA THR A 184 -4.36 -11.99 2.42
C THR A 184 -2.97 -11.36 2.28
N SER A 185 -2.27 -11.39 1.13
CA SER A 185 -0.95 -10.71 1.09
C SER A 185 -0.28 -10.35 -0.22
N VAL A 186 0.45 -9.23 -0.20
CA VAL A 186 1.60 -8.87 -1.07
C VAL A 186 2.66 -8.17 -0.20
N GLY A 187 3.68 -8.89 0.29
CA GLY A 187 4.81 -8.27 1.02
C GLY A 187 5.90 -9.26 1.46
N ALA A 188 7.15 -9.05 1.02
CA ALA A 188 8.30 -9.94 1.26
C ALA A 188 9.54 -9.07 1.49
N ILE A 189 10.48 -9.54 2.33
CA ILE A 189 11.68 -8.83 2.80
C ILE A 189 12.94 -9.62 2.40
N CYS A 190 14.02 -8.89 2.13
CA CYS A 190 15.37 -9.40 1.88
C CYS A 190 16.02 -9.95 3.16
N LEU A 191 16.51 -11.19 3.12
CA LEU A 191 17.28 -11.83 4.19
C LEU A 191 18.77 -11.48 4.07
N LEU A 192 19.37 -11.00 5.17
CA LEU A 192 20.82 -10.93 5.30
C LEU A 192 21.40 -12.35 5.45
N ARG A 193 22.31 -12.72 4.56
CA ARG A 193 23.31 -13.76 4.83
C ARG A 193 24.68 -13.20 4.47
N CYS A 194 25.53 -13.02 5.48
CA CYS A 194 26.87 -12.47 5.30
C CYS A 194 27.89 -13.58 5.50
N HIS A 195 28.45 -14.11 4.41
CA HIS A 195 29.81 -14.66 4.44
C HIS A 195 30.39 -14.81 3.04
N SER A 196 31.42 -14.01 2.75
CA SER A 196 32.23 -13.94 1.52
C SER A 196 31.56 -13.28 0.31
N GLN A 197 32.12 -12.15 -0.15
CA GLN A 197 31.64 -11.17 -1.17
C GLN A 197 30.76 -10.02 -0.67
N GLN A 198 31.13 -9.39 0.46
CA GLN A 198 30.39 -8.31 1.12
C GLN A 198 30.01 -7.10 0.24
N LYS A 199 30.87 -6.70 -0.71
CA LYS A 199 30.62 -5.49 -1.54
C LYS A 199 29.47 -5.67 -2.53
N VAL A 200 29.38 -6.85 -3.15
CA VAL A 200 28.32 -7.15 -4.14
C VAL A 200 26.97 -7.22 -3.44
N VAL A 201 26.89 -7.93 -2.31
CA VAL A 201 25.65 -8.03 -1.52
C VAL A 201 25.15 -6.65 -1.07
N LEU A 202 26.06 -5.78 -0.62
CA LEU A 202 25.71 -4.43 -0.17
C LEU A 202 25.17 -3.57 -1.32
N TRP A 203 25.79 -3.62 -2.50
CA TRP A 203 25.31 -2.94 -3.71
C TRP A 203 23.94 -3.44 -4.16
N LEU A 204 23.74 -4.75 -4.12
CA LEU A 204 22.48 -5.41 -4.43
C LEU A 204 21.36 -4.99 -3.46
N MET A 205 21.67 -4.87 -2.17
CA MET A 205 20.76 -4.36 -1.14
C MET A 205 20.43 -2.88 -1.34
N PHE A 206 21.42 -2.06 -1.68
CA PHE A 206 21.20 -0.64 -2.04
C PHE A 206 20.25 -0.53 -3.23
N LEU A 207 20.51 -1.23 -4.33
CA LEU A 207 19.67 -1.18 -5.52
C LEU A 207 18.24 -1.69 -5.23
N ALA A 208 18.08 -2.78 -4.47
CA ALA A 208 16.77 -3.27 -4.08
C ALA A 208 16.00 -2.29 -3.18
N THR A 209 16.70 -1.64 -2.24
CA THR A 209 16.12 -0.61 -1.36
C THR A 209 15.76 0.64 -2.14
N LEU A 210 16.60 1.06 -3.08
CA LEU A 210 16.35 2.18 -4.00
C LEU A 210 15.09 1.93 -4.84
N CYS A 211 14.99 0.78 -5.51
CA CYS A 211 13.81 0.42 -6.31
C CYS A 211 12.54 0.35 -5.45
N PHE A 212 12.63 -0.19 -4.23
CA PHE A 212 11.52 -0.22 -3.28
C PHE A 212 11.07 1.20 -2.89
N CYS A 213 12.01 2.08 -2.57
CA CYS A 213 11.71 3.46 -2.22
C CYS A 213 11.15 4.26 -3.39
N LEU A 214 11.65 4.03 -4.61
CA LEU A 214 11.17 4.69 -5.83
C LEU A 214 9.74 4.28 -6.19
N THR A 215 9.38 3.03 -5.96
CA THR A 215 8.11 2.48 -6.47
C THR A 215 6.97 2.53 -5.46
N TRP A 216 7.25 2.88 -4.20
CA TRP A 216 6.22 3.01 -3.18
C TRP A 216 6.43 4.22 -2.25
N GLN A 217 5.47 5.13 -2.25
CA GLN A 217 5.52 6.39 -1.48
C GLN A 217 5.59 6.18 0.04
N PHE A 218 4.95 5.14 0.57
CA PHE A 218 4.92 4.86 2.02
C PHE A 218 6.03 3.91 2.49
N ASN A 219 7.08 3.73 1.68
CA ASN A 219 8.23 2.91 2.00
C ASN A 219 8.85 3.26 3.37
N GLN A 220 8.76 4.53 3.79
CA GLN A 220 9.36 5.05 5.02
C GLN A 220 8.88 4.31 6.27
N PHE A 221 7.62 3.87 6.34
CA PHE A 221 7.12 3.17 7.52
C PHE A 221 7.70 1.76 7.63
N ILE A 222 7.93 1.08 6.50
CA ILE A 222 8.55 -0.24 6.50
C ILE A 222 10.05 -0.14 6.78
N LEU A 223 10.71 0.88 6.26
CA LEU A 223 12.10 1.17 6.60
C LEU A 223 12.25 1.53 8.08
N LEU A 224 11.29 2.25 8.67
CA LEU A 224 11.28 2.53 10.11
C LEU A 224 11.16 1.24 10.92
N VAL A 225 10.25 0.32 10.58
CA VAL A 225 10.15 -1.00 11.23
C VAL A 225 11.46 -1.76 11.11
N GLN A 226 12.05 -1.79 9.91
CA GLN A 226 13.34 -2.44 9.68
C GLN A 226 14.47 -1.80 10.52
N ALA A 227 14.49 -0.46 10.64
CA ALA A 227 15.44 0.27 11.45
C ALA A 227 15.26 0.00 12.95
N LEU A 228 14.03 -0.04 13.45
CA LEU A 228 13.71 -0.41 14.85
C LEU A 228 14.16 -1.84 15.18
N ILE A 229 14.05 -2.75 14.22
CA ILE A 229 14.54 -4.13 14.38
C ILE A 229 16.06 -4.15 14.44
N PHE A 230 16.76 -3.44 13.55
CA PHE A 230 18.22 -3.32 13.63
C PHE A 230 18.68 -2.70 14.94
N PHE A 231 17.99 -1.68 15.42
CA PHE A 231 18.22 -1.07 16.73
C PHE A 231 18.06 -2.10 17.86
N THR A 232 16.99 -2.89 17.83
CA THR A 232 16.73 -3.94 18.84
C THR A 232 17.82 -5.03 18.80
N LEU A 233 18.26 -5.45 17.60
CA LEU A 233 19.31 -6.46 17.46
C LEU A 233 20.69 -5.96 17.91
N ASP A 234 21.01 -4.67 17.70
CA ASP A 234 22.22 -4.01 18.23
C ASP A 234 22.17 -3.96 19.77
N CYS A 235 21.00 -3.59 20.31
CA CYS A 235 20.74 -3.54 21.75
C CYS A 235 20.91 -4.90 22.45
N LEU A 236 20.47 -5.98 21.79
CA LEU A 236 20.57 -7.36 22.28
C LEU A 236 21.93 -8.02 22.01
N ASP A 237 22.84 -7.34 21.32
CA ASP A 237 24.16 -7.85 20.94
C ASP A 237 24.12 -9.10 20.04
N LEU A 238 23.08 -9.19 19.19
CA LEU A 238 22.92 -10.30 18.25
C LEU A 238 23.59 -10.03 16.89
N ILE A 239 23.88 -8.76 16.59
CA ILE A 239 24.52 -8.31 15.34
C ILE A 239 25.70 -7.40 15.70
N SER A 240 26.75 -7.40 14.86
CA SER A 240 27.88 -6.50 15.09
C SER A 240 27.51 -5.03 14.84
N THR A 241 28.10 -4.14 15.62
CA THR A 241 27.84 -2.69 15.53
C THR A 241 28.19 -2.12 14.16
N GLU A 242 29.23 -2.65 13.50
CA GLU A 242 29.65 -2.27 12.15
C GLU A 242 28.60 -2.66 11.10
N GLN A 243 28.05 -3.87 11.19
CA GLN A 243 27.00 -4.35 10.28
C GLN A 243 25.76 -3.46 10.36
N VAL A 244 25.33 -3.09 11.57
CA VAL A 244 24.19 -2.19 11.78
C VAL A 244 24.43 -0.81 11.16
N THR A 245 25.63 -0.25 11.34
CA THR A 245 25.99 1.05 10.74
C THR A 245 25.98 0.97 9.21
N CYS A 246 26.54 -0.09 8.60
CA CYS A 246 26.49 -0.27 7.15
C CYS A 246 25.05 -0.35 6.62
N LEU A 247 24.16 -1.06 7.33
CA LEU A 247 22.75 -1.20 6.93
C LEU A 247 22.00 0.13 7.03
N TYR A 248 22.26 0.93 8.06
CA TYR A 248 21.71 2.28 8.17
C TYR A 248 22.22 3.20 7.06
N LEU A 249 23.50 3.14 6.72
CA LEU A 249 24.07 3.93 5.63
C LEU A 249 23.43 3.56 4.28
N VAL A 250 23.14 2.28 4.02
CA VAL A 250 22.40 1.86 2.82
C VAL A 250 20.98 2.43 2.78
N GLN A 251 20.27 2.43 3.91
CA GLN A 251 18.91 3.01 3.95
C GLN A 251 18.94 4.53 3.74
N VAL A 252 19.86 5.24 4.40
CA VAL A 252 20.02 6.69 4.26
C VAL A 252 20.43 7.05 2.84
N SER A 253 21.42 6.38 2.26
CA SER A 253 21.85 6.66 0.89
C SER A 253 20.73 6.39 -0.11
N SER A 254 19.95 5.32 0.07
CA SER A 254 18.80 5.01 -0.78
C SER A 254 17.74 6.10 -0.69
N LEU A 255 17.37 6.55 0.52
CA LEU A 255 16.39 7.61 0.72
C LEU A 255 16.85 8.95 0.12
N LEU A 256 18.13 9.31 0.27
CA LEU A 256 18.70 10.53 -0.32
C LEU A 256 18.78 10.45 -1.85
N SER A 257 19.10 9.28 -2.42
CA SER A 257 19.04 9.07 -3.87
C SER A 257 17.61 9.19 -4.40
N VAL A 258 16.61 8.63 -3.71
CA VAL A 258 15.20 8.80 -4.10
C VAL A 258 14.75 10.25 -3.96
N TRP A 259 15.16 10.94 -2.90
CA TRP A 259 14.91 12.37 -2.74
C TRP A 259 15.38 13.18 -3.96
N LEU A 260 16.60 12.90 -4.45
CA LEU A 260 17.12 13.53 -5.66
C LEU A 260 16.31 13.15 -6.92
N LEU A 261 16.02 11.85 -7.10
CA LEU A 261 15.27 11.34 -8.26
C LEU A 261 13.80 11.80 -8.30
N GLN A 262 13.23 12.15 -7.15
CA GLN A 262 11.87 12.68 -6.99
C GLN A 262 11.80 14.21 -6.94
N PHE A 263 12.73 14.89 -7.61
CA PHE A 263 12.76 16.36 -7.71
C PHE A 263 12.78 17.04 -6.34
N CYS A 264 13.62 16.54 -5.44
CA CYS A 264 13.81 17.04 -4.08
C CYS A 264 12.51 17.06 -3.27
N ASN A 265 11.72 15.99 -3.34
CA ASN A 265 10.47 15.87 -2.60
C ASN A 265 10.70 15.98 -1.08
N SER A 266 10.21 17.06 -0.47
CA SER A 266 10.42 17.38 0.94
C SER A 266 9.82 16.35 1.90
N MET A 267 8.83 15.56 1.46
CA MET A 267 8.22 14.50 2.28
C MET A 267 9.25 13.44 2.73
N ILE A 268 10.26 13.14 1.91
CA ILE A 268 11.30 12.13 2.26
C ILE A 268 12.24 12.66 3.35
N LEU A 269 12.63 13.94 3.28
CA LEU A 269 13.49 14.55 4.29
C LEU A 269 12.78 14.69 5.65
N GLY A 270 11.47 14.93 5.64
CA GLY A 270 10.62 14.94 6.84
C GLY A 270 10.25 13.55 7.39
N SER A 271 10.76 12.47 6.79
CA SER A 271 10.40 11.10 7.17
C SER A 271 10.87 10.75 8.59
N LEU A 272 10.02 10.00 9.29
CA LEU A 272 10.34 9.51 10.65
C LEU A 272 11.49 8.50 10.60
N ALA A 273 11.59 7.70 9.53
CA ALA A 273 12.68 6.74 9.32
C ALA A 273 14.06 7.43 9.24
N LEU A 274 14.18 8.48 8.41
CA LEU A 274 15.45 9.22 8.29
C LEU A 274 15.83 9.88 9.62
N SER A 275 14.85 10.50 10.29
CA SER A 275 15.06 11.12 11.61
C SER A 275 15.54 10.10 12.65
N PHE A 276 14.94 8.91 12.67
CA PHE A 276 15.31 7.83 13.59
C PHE A 276 16.72 7.29 13.33
N ILE A 277 17.08 7.05 12.06
CA ILE A 277 18.39 6.51 11.72
C ILE A 277 19.50 7.52 12.09
N VAL A 278 19.31 8.80 11.79
CA VAL A 278 20.26 9.86 12.16
C VAL A 278 20.39 9.96 13.68
N ALA A 279 19.26 9.94 14.41
CA ALA A 279 19.29 9.96 15.88
C ALA A 279 20.01 8.74 16.46
N ALA A 280 19.73 7.54 15.95
CA ALA A 280 20.37 6.30 16.40
C ALA A 280 21.88 6.31 16.18
N LEU A 281 22.34 6.76 15.01
CA LEU A 281 23.77 6.90 14.71
C LEU A 281 24.45 7.96 15.59
N PHE A 282 23.76 9.08 15.84
CA PHE A 282 24.27 10.16 16.67
C PHE A 282 24.42 9.74 18.14
N VAL A 283 23.36 9.24 18.78
CA VAL A 283 23.42 8.81 20.20
C VAL A 283 24.44 7.68 20.38
N LYS A 284 24.55 6.76 19.41
CA LYS A 284 25.55 5.70 19.41
C LYS A 284 26.99 6.23 19.38
N HIS A 285 27.26 7.35 18.72
CA HIS A 285 28.59 7.96 18.70
C HIS A 285 29.03 8.41 20.10
N PHE A 286 28.10 8.97 20.88
CA PHE A 286 28.36 9.52 22.21
C PHE A 286 28.29 8.47 23.34
N GLN A 287 27.34 7.53 23.30
CA GLN A 287 27.19 6.51 24.33
C GLN A 287 28.02 5.24 24.01
N ARG A 288 29.32 5.31 24.29
CA ARG A 288 30.21 4.13 24.25
C ARG A 288 30.10 3.35 25.56
N GLY A 289 30.02 2.01 25.48
CA GLY A 289 30.05 1.16 26.68
C GLY A 289 28.69 0.77 27.26
N LEU A 290 27.65 0.60 26.44
CA LEU A 290 26.35 0.02 26.83
C LEU A 290 26.45 -1.39 27.45
N LYS A 291 27.59 -2.07 27.22
CA LYS A 291 27.81 -3.48 27.57
C LYS A 291 28.50 -3.72 28.91
N THR A 292 28.90 -2.66 29.62
CA THR A 292 29.68 -2.77 30.88
C THR A 292 28.79 -2.63 32.12
N GLY A 293 28.95 -3.54 33.08
CA GLY A 293 28.26 -3.54 34.38
C GLY A 293 27.38 -4.77 34.63
N GLY A 294 26.76 -4.84 35.82
CA GLY A 294 25.77 -5.87 36.17
C GLY A 294 24.47 -5.75 35.38
N LEU A 295 23.59 -6.75 35.50
CA LEU A 295 22.31 -6.85 34.75
C LEU A 295 21.43 -5.60 34.89
N ALA A 296 21.25 -5.08 36.11
CA ALA A 296 20.45 -3.88 36.37
C ALA A 296 21.08 -2.61 35.76
N ALA A 297 22.40 -2.45 35.86
CA ALA A 297 23.11 -1.32 35.27
C ALA A 297 23.04 -1.36 33.73
N ARG A 298 23.08 -2.56 33.13
CA ARG A 298 22.91 -2.75 31.68
C ARG A 298 21.49 -2.40 31.23
N LEU A 299 20.46 -2.86 31.95
CA LEU A 299 19.07 -2.52 31.67
C LEU A 299 18.81 -1.01 31.79
N GLY A 300 19.34 -0.36 32.84
CA GLY A 300 19.24 1.08 33.02
C GLY A 300 19.91 1.87 31.89
N LYS A 301 21.15 1.50 31.52
CA LYS A 301 21.86 2.11 30.38
C LYS A 301 21.11 1.91 29.06
N LEU A 302 20.52 0.72 28.85
CA LEU A 302 19.76 0.41 27.64
C LEU A 302 18.46 1.22 27.55
N LEU A 303 17.75 1.35 28.66
CA LEU A 303 16.54 2.15 28.75
C LEU A 303 16.85 3.62 28.49
N LEU A 304 17.91 4.15 29.11
CA LEU A 304 18.40 5.51 28.85
C LEU A 304 18.76 5.72 27.37
N HIS A 305 19.48 4.77 26.75
CA HIS A 305 19.83 4.83 25.33
C HIS A 305 18.58 4.89 24.44
N THR A 306 17.60 4.04 24.73
CA THR A 306 16.34 3.99 23.97
C THR A 306 15.57 5.30 24.11
N VAL A 307 15.44 5.84 25.34
CA VAL A 307 14.76 7.12 25.60
C VAL A 307 15.46 8.27 24.88
N LEU A 308 16.80 8.34 24.92
CA LEU A 308 17.56 9.38 24.24
C LEU A 308 17.41 9.31 22.72
N VAL A 309 17.47 8.11 22.13
CA VAL A 309 17.27 7.93 20.68
C VAL A 309 15.87 8.37 20.27
N LEU A 310 14.83 7.96 21.00
CA LEU A 310 13.45 8.35 20.70
C LEU A 310 13.23 9.85 20.87
N ALA A 311 13.69 10.45 21.97
CA ALA A 311 13.59 11.89 22.21
C ALA A 311 14.29 12.70 21.11
N LEU A 312 15.51 12.31 20.73
CA LEU A 312 16.24 12.95 19.65
C LEU A 312 15.54 12.75 18.29
N THR A 313 14.98 11.57 18.03
CA THR A 313 14.21 11.28 16.82
C THR A 313 13.04 12.25 16.67
N PHE A 314 12.23 12.41 17.72
CA PHE A 314 11.08 13.33 17.70
C PHE A 314 11.52 14.79 17.56
N THR A 315 12.59 15.20 18.24
CA THR A 315 13.14 16.55 18.11
C THR A 315 13.63 16.85 16.69
N ILE A 316 14.43 15.94 16.10
CA ILE A 316 14.90 16.08 14.71
C ILE A 316 13.71 16.11 13.75
N ASN A 317 12.73 15.23 13.94
CA ASN A 317 11.57 15.17 13.05
C ASN A 317 10.71 16.44 13.14
N TYR A 318 10.49 16.97 14.35
CA TYR A 318 9.77 18.21 14.57
C TYR A 318 10.49 19.40 13.93
N LEU A 319 11.80 19.54 14.17
CA LEU A 319 12.61 20.60 13.58
C LEU A 319 12.60 20.51 12.04
N ALA A 320 12.81 19.32 11.47
CA ALA A 320 12.77 19.12 10.02
C ALA A 320 11.41 19.51 9.42
N LYS A 321 10.29 19.17 10.09
CA LYS A 321 8.95 19.54 9.64
C LYS A 321 8.69 21.04 9.71
N VAL A 322 9.15 21.71 10.77
CA VAL A 322 9.04 23.16 10.94
C VAL A 322 9.87 23.89 9.89
N THR A 323 11.13 23.51 9.69
CA THR A 323 12.04 24.13 8.72
C THR A 323 11.56 23.94 7.28
N LEU A 324 11.04 22.77 6.94
CA LEU A 324 10.55 22.46 5.59
C LEU A 324 9.08 22.84 5.36
N GLN A 325 8.41 23.46 6.35
CA GLN A 325 6.97 23.79 6.34
C GLN A 325 6.07 22.61 5.93
N LEU A 326 6.43 21.40 6.36
CA LEU A 326 5.73 20.16 5.99
C LEU A 326 4.46 20.01 6.81
N ARG A 327 3.31 20.31 6.19
CA ARG A 327 1.96 20.10 6.76
C ARG A 327 1.22 18.88 6.21
N SER A 328 1.86 18.08 5.35
CA SER A 328 1.24 16.94 4.67
C SER A 328 0.92 15.77 5.62
N ASP A 329 1.82 15.45 6.55
CA ASP A 329 1.75 14.21 7.34
C ASP A 329 0.88 14.33 8.60
N GLU A 330 0.39 15.53 8.93
CA GLU A 330 -0.48 15.76 10.09
C GLU A 330 -1.71 14.85 10.07
N HIS A 331 -2.21 14.51 8.88
CA HIS A 331 -3.40 13.68 8.74
C HIS A 331 -3.18 12.23 9.19
N ILE A 332 -1.98 11.67 9.00
CA ILE A 332 -1.63 10.31 9.44
C ILE A 332 -1.63 10.27 10.96
N PHE A 333 -1.01 11.27 11.60
CA PHE A 333 -0.99 11.36 13.06
C PHE A 333 -2.37 11.63 13.64
N LYS A 334 -3.19 12.48 13.00
CA LYS A 334 -4.59 12.69 13.37
C LYS A 334 -5.41 11.41 13.25
N PHE A 335 -5.22 10.65 12.17
CA PHE A 335 -5.85 9.35 11.96
C PHE A 335 -5.47 8.36 13.06
N ILE A 336 -4.17 8.21 13.36
CA ILE A 336 -3.70 7.32 14.44
C ILE A 336 -4.28 7.76 15.78
N LYS A 337 -4.25 9.07 16.07
CA LYS A 337 -4.79 9.63 17.33
C LYS A 337 -6.29 9.37 17.46
N SER A 338 -7.06 9.57 16.39
CA SER A 338 -8.50 9.28 16.35
C SER A 338 -8.79 7.78 16.44
N LYS A 339 -7.99 6.92 15.79
CA LYS A 339 -8.08 5.46 15.85
C LYS A 339 -7.95 4.89 17.26
N PHE A 340 -7.09 5.49 18.09
CA PHE A 340 -6.92 5.12 19.49
C PHE A 340 -7.82 5.91 20.45
N GLY A 341 -8.81 6.68 19.94
CA GLY A 341 -9.74 7.45 20.76
C GLY A 341 -9.14 8.67 21.46
N LEU A 342 -7.92 9.09 21.06
CA LEU A 342 -7.20 10.21 21.64
C LEU A 342 -7.45 11.54 20.90
N GLY A 343 -8.15 11.52 19.76
CA GLY A 343 -8.32 12.64 18.83
C GLY A 343 -9.75 13.15 18.72
N PRO A 344 -9.97 14.32 18.10
CA PRO A 344 -11.32 14.84 17.87
C PRO A 344 -12.11 13.86 17.00
N THR A 345 -13.34 13.56 17.41
CA THR A 345 -14.24 12.59 16.77
C THR A 345 -14.92 13.13 15.51
N ARG A 346 -14.81 14.43 15.23
CA ARG A 346 -15.54 15.14 14.15
C ARG A 346 -14.71 15.53 12.93
N ASP A 347 -13.43 15.14 12.88
CA ASP A 347 -12.59 15.39 11.71
C ASP A 347 -13.05 14.52 10.53
N PHE A 348 -13.61 15.14 9.47
CA PHE A 348 -14.09 14.46 8.26
C PHE A 348 -13.03 13.54 7.64
N ASP A 349 -11.82 14.05 7.46
CA ASP A 349 -10.71 13.30 6.85
C ASP A 349 -10.35 12.04 7.64
N ALA A 350 -10.34 12.11 8.97
CA ALA A 350 -10.01 10.98 9.82
C ALA A 350 -11.14 9.94 9.81
N SER A 351 -12.38 10.42 9.90
CA SER A 351 -13.58 9.57 9.94
C SER A 351 -13.81 8.83 8.63
N LEU A 352 -13.51 9.46 7.48
CA LEU A 352 -13.57 8.83 6.16
C LEU A 352 -12.68 7.57 6.09
N TYR A 353 -11.52 7.58 6.73
CA TYR A 353 -10.66 6.41 6.82
C TYR A 353 -11.10 5.42 7.89
N LEU A 354 -11.54 5.88 9.06
CA LEU A 354 -11.93 4.99 10.17
C LEU A 354 -13.18 4.16 9.88
N CYS A 355 -14.09 4.71 9.09
CA CYS A 355 -15.33 4.04 8.69
C CYS A 355 -15.15 3.05 7.54
N GLU A 356 -14.01 3.07 6.85
CA GLU A 356 -13.69 2.12 5.79
C GLU A 356 -13.19 0.80 6.39
N GLU A 357 -13.83 -0.32 6.03
CA GLU A 357 -13.49 -1.67 6.53
C GLU A 357 -11.99 -2.01 6.36
N ALA A 358 -11.36 -1.48 5.31
CA ALA A 358 -9.93 -1.67 5.02
C ALA A 358 -9.01 -1.15 6.14
N PHE A 359 -9.43 -0.14 6.90
CA PHE A 359 -8.64 0.42 7.99
C PHE A 359 -9.10 -0.02 9.38
N GLY A 360 -10.13 -0.86 9.46
CA GLY A 360 -10.60 -1.49 10.69
C GLY A 360 -9.60 -2.50 11.29
N LEU A 361 -9.99 -3.10 12.41
CA LEU A 361 -9.26 -4.19 13.04
C LEU A 361 -9.37 -5.49 12.23
N LEU A 362 -8.39 -6.39 12.37
CA LEU A 362 -8.41 -7.69 11.72
C LEU A 362 -9.59 -8.55 12.23
N PRO A 363 -10.53 -9.01 11.38
CA PRO A 363 -11.65 -9.83 11.79
C PRO A 363 -11.18 -11.23 12.16
N LEU A 364 -11.82 -11.81 13.18
CA LEU A 364 -11.44 -13.10 13.76
C LEU A 364 -11.56 -14.26 12.75
N ASP A 365 -12.48 -14.18 11.79
CA ASP A 365 -12.62 -15.14 10.68
C ASP A 365 -11.31 -15.34 9.88
N THR A 366 -10.43 -14.34 9.88
CA THR A 366 -9.10 -14.47 9.27
C THR A 366 -8.29 -15.60 9.92
N PHE A 367 -8.35 -15.74 11.25
CA PHE A 367 -7.62 -16.78 11.97
C PHE A 367 -8.21 -18.17 11.70
N ASP A 368 -9.52 -18.29 11.58
CA ASP A 368 -10.19 -19.54 11.25
C ASP A 368 -9.79 -20.04 9.86
N ARG A 369 -9.72 -19.15 8.87
CA ARG A 369 -9.21 -19.47 7.52
C ARG A 369 -7.75 -19.91 7.54
N LEU A 370 -6.89 -19.24 8.32
CA LEU A 370 -5.48 -19.58 8.46
C LEU A 370 -5.28 -20.91 9.23
N ALA A 371 -6.15 -21.22 10.19
CA ALA A 371 -6.15 -22.50 10.89
C ALA A 371 -6.61 -23.64 9.95
N GLY A 372 -7.61 -23.38 9.09
CA GLY A 372 -8.09 -24.34 8.10
C GLY A 372 -7.03 -24.83 7.10
N THR A 373 -6.03 -23.98 6.79
CA THR A 373 -4.86 -24.29 5.95
C THR A 373 -3.67 -24.87 6.73
N LEU A 374 -3.85 -25.24 8.01
CA LEU A 374 -2.80 -25.70 8.91
C LEU A 374 -1.63 -24.72 9.06
N LEU A 375 -1.80 -23.44 8.70
CA LEU A 375 -0.74 -22.45 8.74
C LEU A 375 -0.64 -21.79 10.13
N ALA A 376 -1.78 -21.51 10.77
CA ALA A 376 -1.82 -20.85 12.07
C ALA A 376 -1.14 -21.68 13.18
N TYR A 377 -1.34 -23.00 13.21
CA TYR A 377 -0.77 -23.86 14.26
C TYR A 377 0.77 -23.88 14.27
N PRO A 378 1.48 -24.26 13.18
CA PRO A 378 2.93 -24.23 13.16
C PRO A 378 3.46 -22.81 13.37
N TYR A 379 2.78 -21.78 12.84
CA TYR A 379 3.16 -20.39 13.08
C TYR A 379 3.15 -20.01 14.56
N LEU A 380 2.07 -20.28 15.29
CA LEU A 380 1.94 -19.92 16.70
C LEU A 380 2.95 -20.68 17.57
N VAL A 381 3.14 -21.98 17.31
CA VAL A 381 4.14 -22.80 18.02
C VAL A 381 5.53 -22.21 17.83
N THR A 382 5.90 -21.84 16.61
CA THR A 382 7.25 -21.36 16.31
C THR A 382 7.47 -19.95 16.84
N LEU A 383 6.45 -19.11 16.78
CA LEU A 383 6.45 -17.79 17.40
C LEU A 383 6.68 -17.90 18.91
N ILE A 384 5.91 -18.73 19.62
CA ILE A 384 6.01 -18.89 21.08
C ILE A 384 7.40 -19.44 21.45
N VAL A 385 7.84 -20.52 20.81
CA VAL A 385 9.15 -21.14 21.13
C VAL A 385 10.29 -20.15 20.89
N LEU A 386 10.27 -19.41 19.78
CA LEU A 386 11.34 -18.46 19.48
C LEU A 386 11.29 -17.19 20.35
N LEU A 387 10.10 -16.74 20.78
CA LEU A 387 9.96 -15.65 21.76
C LEU A 387 10.50 -16.06 23.13
N VAL A 388 10.20 -17.29 23.58
CA VAL A 388 10.77 -17.84 24.82
C VAL A 388 12.28 -17.94 24.71
N MET A 389 12.81 -18.43 23.58
CA MET A 389 14.26 -18.47 23.33
C MET A 389 14.88 -17.07 23.35
N LEU A 390 14.24 -16.07 22.73
CA LEU A 390 14.72 -14.69 22.76
C LEU A 390 14.74 -14.13 24.18
N ALA A 391 13.69 -14.36 24.97
CA ALA A 391 13.62 -13.95 26.38
C ALA A 391 14.69 -14.66 27.24
N LEU A 392 14.98 -15.93 26.95
CA LEU A 392 16.07 -16.65 27.62
C LEU A 392 17.43 -16.07 27.23
N VAL A 393 17.65 -15.69 25.97
CA VAL A 393 18.90 -15.03 25.52
C VAL A 393 19.11 -13.69 26.22
N THR A 394 18.04 -12.93 26.48
CA THR A 394 18.16 -11.64 27.19
C THR A 394 18.44 -11.81 28.69
N LEU A 395 17.90 -12.87 29.31
CA LEU A 395 18.02 -13.14 30.75
C LEU A 395 19.23 -14.00 31.13
N ALA A 396 19.57 -15.01 30.31
CA ALA A 396 20.58 -16.03 30.57
C ALA A 396 21.53 -16.20 29.36
N ARG A 397 22.84 -16.10 29.59
CA ARG A 397 23.86 -16.12 28.53
C ARG A 397 24.22 -17.48 27.87
N PRO A 398 23.77 -18.69 28.29
CA PRO A 398 24.30 -19.92 27.69
C PRO A 398 23.65 -20.30 26.34
N ILE A 399 22.61 -19.58 25.89
CA ILE A 399 21.86 -19.91 24.68
C ILE A 399 22.18 -18.88 23.59
N CYS A 400 22.57 -19.34 22.40
CA CYS A 400 22.84 -18.49 21.24
C CYS A 400 21.69 -18.62 20.22
N MET A 401 21.07 -17.50 19.86
CA MET A 401 20.08 -17.43 18.79
C MET A 401 20.73 -16.84 17.54
N ARG A 402 20.44 -17.43 16.38
CA ARG A 402 20.96 -16.93 15.11
C ARG A 402 20.33 -15.58 14.74
N ALA A 403 21.14 -14.62 14.32
CA ALA A 403 20.72 -13.23 14.09
C ALA A 403 19.67 -13.05 12.99
N ASP A 404 19.75 -13.85 11.91
CA ASP A 404 18.76 -13.93 10.83
C ASP A 404 17.40 -14.45 11.32
N VAL A 405 17.38 -15.43 12.22
CA VAL A 405 16.14 -15.94 12.84
C VAL A 405 15.55 -14.89 13.79
N ALA A 406 16.38 -14.21 14.58
CA ALA A 406 15.95 -13.13 15.46
C ALA A 406 15.38 -11.94 14.67
N TYR A 407 16.01 -11.57 13.55
CA TYR A 407 15.51 -10.55 12.63
C TYR A 407 14.12 -10.89 12.08
N ASN A 408 13.91 -12.13 11.62
CA ASN A 408 12.61 -12.56 11.12
C ASN A 408 11.56 -12.69 12.23
N LEU A 409 11.96 -13.11 13.44
CA LEU A 409 11.08 -13.15 14.60
C LEU A 409 10.55 -11.75 14.93
N LEU A 410 11.43 -10.77 15.05
CA LEU A 410 11.02 -9.39 15.34
C LEU A 410 10.16 -8.84 14.20
N HIS A 411 10.50 -9.11 12.93
CA HIS A 411 9.69 -8.69 11.79
C HIS A 411 8.27 -9.26 11.83
N THR A 412 8.10 -10.56 12.12
CA THR A 412 6.76 -11.15 12.17
C THR A 412 5.93 -10.57 13.31
N VAL A 413 6.56 -10.22 14.45
CA VAL A 413 5.88 -9.56 15.58
C VAL A 413 5.41 -8.16 15.19
N PHE A 414 6.29 -7.32 14.63
CA PHE A 414 5.92 -5.96 14.22
C PHE A 414 4.85 -5.96 13.11
N PHE A 415 4.96 -6.86 12.12
CA PHE A 415 3.96 -7.01 11.08
C PHE A 415 2.64 -7.58 11.59
N GLY A 416 2.67 -8.51 12.55
CA GLY A 416 1.49 -9.02 13.22
C GLY A 416 0.75 -7.92 13.99
N LEU A 417 1.46 -7.12 14.79
CA LEU A 417 0.88 -5.97 15.49
C LEU A 417 0.24 -4.96 14.53
N LEU A 418 0.93 -4.66 13.43
CA LEU A 418 0.43 -3.75 12.41
C LEU A 418 -0.82 -4.31 11.70
N ALA A 419 -0.83 -5.61 11.37
CA ALA A 419 -1.95 -6.30 10.74
C ALA A 419 -3.17 -6.41 11.66
N LEU A 420 -2.96 -6.71 12.95
CA LEU A 420 -4.02 -6.71 13.96
C LEU A 420 -4.64 -5.32 14.11
N GLY A 421 -3.82 -4.28 14.09
CA GLY A 421 -4.27 -2.90 14.19
C GLY A 421 -5.00 -2.42 12.94
N THR A 422 -4.58 -2.83 11.74
CA THR A 422 -5.16 -2.34 10.47
C THR A 422 -5.29 -3.45 9.45
N MET A 423 -6.52 -3.73 9.03
CA MET A 423 -6.89 -4.82 8.11
C MET A 423 -6.07 -4.85 6.83
N ARG A 424 -5.91 -3.69 6.17
CA ARG A 424 -5.10 -3.58 4.95
C ARG A 424 -3.69 -4.12 5.19
N MET A 425 -3.07 -3.85 6.33
CA MET A 425 -1.68 -4.22 6.63
C MET A 425 -1.44 -5.74 6.79
N LYS A 426 -2.51 -6.55 6.82
CA LYS A 426 -2.40 -8.01 6.67
C LYS A 426 -1.54 -8.39 5.47
N TYR A 427 -1.51 -7.52 4.44
CA TYR A 427 -0.77 -7.82 3.22
C TYR A 427 0.74 -7.97 3.41
N LEU A 428 1.33 -7.32 4.42
CA LEU A 428 2.75 -7.46 4.76
C LEU A 428 3.02 -8.72 5.58
N TRP A 429 2.00 -9.17 6.31
CA TRP A 429 2.15 -10.17 7.35
C TRP A 429 1.97 -11.59 6.82
N THR A 430 0.93 -11.90 6.03
CA THR A 430 0.63 -13.30 5.66
C THR A 430 1.76 -13.96 4.84
N GLY A 431 2.38 -13.26 3.90
CA GLY A 431 3.54 -13.80 3.16
C GLY A 431 4.72 -14.13 4.07
N HIS A 432 5.03 -13.25 5.03
CA HIS A 432 6.07 -13.47 6.03
C HIS A 432 5.70 -14.62 7.00
N MET A 433 4.43 -14.69 7.41
CA MET A 433 3.88 -15.75 8.24
C MET A 433 4.04 -17.13 7.59
N CYS A 434 3.81 -17.25 6.27
CA CYS A 434 4.04 -18.49 5.51
C CYS A 434 5.51 -18.92 5.56
N ALA A 435 6.45 -17.99 5.33
CA ALA A 435 7.88 -18.29 5.34
C ALA A 435 8.36 -18.66 6.76
N PHE A 436 7.86 -17.95 7.78
CA PHE A 436 8.21 -18.16 9.18
C PHE A 436 7.66 -19.50 9.72
N ALA A 437 6.41 -19.83 9.39
CA ALA A 437 5.82 -21.14 9.71
C ALA A 437 6.58 -22.28 9.03
N ALA A 438 7.00 -22.10 7.77
CA ALA A 438 7.74 -23.13 7.04
C ALA A 438 9.15 -23.36 7.61
N TYR A 439 9.83 -22.29 8.03
CA TYR A 439 11.05 -22.43 8.84
C TYR A 439 10.79 -23.20 10.12
N GLY A 440 9.65 -22.97 10.74
CA GLY A 440 9.20 -23.71 11.90
C GLY A 440 9.17 -25.23 11.73
N VAL A 441 8.45 -25.67 10.70
CA VAL A 441 8.27 -27.08 10.37
C VAL A 441 9.58 -27.71 9.86
N CYS A 442 10.38 -26.97 9.11
CA CYS A 442 11.58 -27.51 8.44
C CYS A 442 12.90 -27.19 9.16
N GLY A 443 12.88 -26.42 10.24
CA GLY A 443 14.05 -25.84 10.89
C GLY A 443 14.82 -26.86 11.73
N LYS A 444 16.15 -26.88 11.62
CA LYS A 444 16.98 -27.78 12.44
C LYS A 444 16.94 -27.41 13.92
N GLU A 445 17.01 -26.11 14.21
CA GLU A 445 17.17 -25.57 15.56
C GLU A 445 15.95 -25.89 16.42
N LEU A 446 14.75 -25.60 15.93
CA LEU A 446 13.49 -25.89 16.63
C LEU A 446 13.33 -27.38 16.93
N TRP A 447 13.47 -28.25 15.93
CA TRP A 447 13.35 -29.70 16.17
C TRP A 447 14.45 -30.24 17.07
N SER A 448 15.67 -29.70 17.01
CA SER A 448 16.75 -30.11 17.92
C SER A 448 16.43 -29.75 19.37
N LEU A 449 15.83 -28.58 19.63
CA LEU A 449 15.39 -28.16 20.96
C LEU A 449 14.26 -29.05 21.47
N CYS A 450 13.23 -29.28 20.64
CA CYS A 450 12.09 -30.13 21.00
C CYS A 450 12.53 -31.58 21.27
N LEU A 451 13.37 -32.18 20.41
CA LEU A 451 13.82 -33.56 20.57
C LEU A 451 14.81 -33.74 21.73
N ASN A 452 15.59 -32.70 22.06
CA ASN A 452 16.43 -32.68 23.25
C ASN A 452 15.59 -32.68 24.53
N MET A 453 14.51 -31.90 24.60
CA MET A 453 13.60 -31.95 25.76
C MET A 453 12.98 -33.35 25.96
N ILE A 454 12.70 -34.05 24.86
CA ILE A 454 12.09 -35.39 24.87
C ILE A 454 13.16 -36.50 24.99
N HIS A 455 14.44 -36.15 25.18
CA HIS A 455 15.56 -37.11 25.28
C HIS A 455 15.68 -38.11 24.11
N CYS A 456 15.13 -37.77 22.94
CA CYS A 456 15.01 -38.64 21.77
C CYS A 456 15.81 -38.12 20.55
N ASN A 457 16.89 -37.37 20.78
CA ASN A 457 17.62 -36.72 19.71
C ASN A 457 18.60 -37.68 19.00
N THR A 458 18.16 -38.24 17.87
CA THR A 458 19.03 -38.94 16.92
C THR A 458 19.09 -38.17 15.59
N LYS A 459 20.28 -37.99 15.01
CA LYS A 459 20.48 -37.29 13.73
C LYS A 459 19.60 -37.85 12.60
N THR A 460 19.34 -39.16 12.59
CA THR A 460 18.48 -39.84 11.61
C THR A 460 17.01 -39.48 11.79
N LYS A 461 16.50 -39.48 13.04
CA LYS A 461 15.11 -39.09 13.36
C LYS A 461 14.85 -37.62 13.02
N LEU A 462 15.79 -36.73 13.37
CA LEU A 462 15.72 -35.31 13.01
C LEU A 462 15.63 -35.10 11.48
N ARG A 463 16.43 -35.86 10.71
CA ARG A 463 16.38 -35.79 9.25
C ARG A 463 15.05 -36.32 8.71
N LEU A 464 14.58 -37.45 9.26
CA LEU A 464 13.31 -38.06 8.86
C LEU A 464 12.13 -37.09 9.07
N ILE A 465 11.99 -36.51 10.27
CA ILE A 465 10.90 -35.59 10.61
C ILE A 465 10.92 -34.37 9.69
N ARG A 466 12.09 -33.78 9.44
CA ARG A 466 12.23 -32.56 8.62
C ARG A 466 11.86 -32.74 7.15
N TYR A 467 11.85 -33.97 6.62
CA TYR A 467 11.41 -34.24 5.24
C TYR A 467 10.00 -34.85 5.18
N THR A 468 9.67 -35.73 6.12
CA THR A 468 8.35 -36.40 6.16
C THR A 468 7.24 -35.43 6.55
N LEU A 469 7.44 -34.60 7.57
CA LEU A 469 6.39 -33.71 8.07
C LEU A 469 5.94 -32.66 7.02
N PRO A 470 6.85 -31.92 6.34
CA PRO A 470 6.41 -30.99 5.29
C PRO A 470 5.74 -31.71 4.11
N LEU A 471 6.18 -32.93 3.77
CA LEU A 471 5.57 -33.71 2.69
C LEU A 471 4.16 -34.17 3.05
N VAL A 472 3.93 -34.63 4.29
CA VAL A 472 2.58 -34.97 4.79
C VAL A 472 1.67 -33.74 4.77
N ILE A 473 2.16 -32.58 5.20
CA ILE A 473 1.39 -31.33 5.15
C ILE A 473 1.06 -30.98 3.69
N LEU A 474 2.02 -31.04 2.77
CA LEU A 474 1.79 -30.77 1.35
C LEU A 474 0.75 -31.72 0.74
N CYS A 475 0.82 -33.03 1.04
CA CYS A 475 -0.16 -34.01 0.59
C CYS A 475 -1.56 -33.73 1.15
N PHE A 476 -1.67 -33.38 2.43
CA PHE A 476 -2.94 -32.99 3.04
C PHE A 476 -3.54 -31.73 2.40
N LEU A 477 -2.70 -30.70 2.19
CA LEU A 477 -3.13 -29.45 1.57
C LEU A 477 -3.60 -29.67 0.15
N TYR A 478 -2.88 -30.49 -0.62
CA TYR A 478 -3.29 -30.89 -1.96
C TYR A 478 -4.66 -31.59 -1.91
N TYR A 479 -4.82 -32.65 -1.12
CA TYR A 479 -6.07 -33.40 -1.04
C TYR A 479 -7.27 -32.53 -0.61
N LYS A 480 -7.11 -31.71 0.42
CA LYS A 480 -8.21 -30.92 1.00
C LYS A 480 -8.59 -29.71 0.14
N PHE A 481 -7.62 -28.99 -0.42
CA PHE A 481 -7.87 -27.71 -1.10
C PHE A 481 -7.97 -27.82 -2.61
N TRP A 482 -7.44 -28.89 -3.23
CA TRP A 482 -7.58 -29.11 -4.68
C TRP A 482 -9.02 -28.99 -5.20
N PRO A 483 -10.05 -29.62 -4.60
CA PRO A 483 -11.42 -29.47 -5.09
C PRO A 483 -11.90 -28.02 -5.01
N LYS A 484 -11.59 -27.30 -3.93
CA LYS A 484 -11.95 -25.89 -3.77
C LYS A 484 -11.26 -24.98 -4.78
N LEU A 485 -9.97 -25.20 -5.00
CA LEU A 485 -9.16 -24.53 -6.02
C LEU A 485 -9.76 -24.74 -7.42
N MET A 486 -10.11 -25.98 -7.76
CA MET A 486 -10.70 -26.29 -9.05
C MET A 486 -12.10 -25.68 -9.21
N THR A 487 -12.92 -25.63 -8.15
CA THR A 487 -14.22 -24.96 -8.22
C THR A 487 -14.08 -23.46 -8.45
N GLU A 488 -13.15 -22.79 -7.74
CA GLU A 488 -12.86 -21.35 -7.94
C GLU A 488 -12.37 -21.08 -9.36
N VAL A 489 -11.48 -21.93 -9.89
CA VAL A 489 -10.97 -21.79 -11.27
C VAL A 489 -12.04 -22.13 -12.30
N SER A 490 -12.98 -23.03 -12.01
CA SER A 490 -14.05 -23.36 -12.95
C SER A 490 -15.19 -22.34 -12.99
N GLU A 491 -15.28 -21.45 -11.99
CA GLU A 491 -16.33 -20.45 -11.92
C GLU A 491 -16.06 -19.37 -12.97
N LEU A 492 -16.92 -19.33 -14.00
CA LEU A 492 -16.89 -18.32 -15.05
C LEU A 492 -17.88 -17.21 -14.68
N ARG A 493 -17.37 -15.99 -14.59
CA ARG A 493 -18.13 -14.76 -14.36
C ARG A 493 -17.82 -13.78 -15.48
N GLU A 494 -18.79 -12.93 -15.76
CA GLU A 494 -18.65 -11.84 -16.72
C GLU A 494 -18.64 -10.52 -15.96
N PHE A 495 -17.68 -9.65 -16.27
CA PHE A 495 -17.74 -8.27 -15.80
C PHE A 495 -18.88 -7.54 -16.53
N TYR A 496 -19.97 -7.25 -15.82
CA TYR A 496 -21.15 -6.62 -16.39
C TYR A 496 -21.54 -5.35 -15.61
N ASP A 497 -21.28 -4.19 -16.21
CA ASP A 497 -21.65 -2.88 -15.67
C ASP A 497 -22.17 -1.95 -16.79
N PRO A 498 -23.41 -2.19 -17.29
CA PRO A 498 -23.95 -1.46 -18.43
C PRO A 498 -24.21 0.02 -18.11
N ASP A 499 -24.55 0.36 -16.86
CA ASP A 499 -24.84 1.73 -16.45
C ASP A 499 -23.58 2.60 -16.52
N THR A 500 -22.43 2.08 -16.10
CA THR A 500 -21.16 2.80 -16.22
C THR A 500 -20.71 2.88 -17.68
N VAL A 501 -20.86 1.81 -18.46
CA VAL A 501 -20.54 1.82 -19.90
C VAL A 501 -21.35 2.87 -20.65
N GLU A 502 -22.66 2.96 -20.37
CA GLU A 502 -23.55 3.96 -20.95
C GLU A 502 -23.11 5.38 -20.59
N LEU A 503 -22.80 5.63 -19.30
CA LEU A 503 -22.30 6.91 -18.83
C LEU A 503 -21.00 7.31 -19.55
N MET A 504 -20.01 6.41 -19.62
CA MET A 504 -18.73 6.69 -20.27
C MET A 504 -18.90 6.95 -21.77
N THR A 505 -19.77 6.19 -22.44
CA THR A 505 -20.09 6.36 -23.86
C THR A 505 -20.77 7.71 -24.11
N TRP A 506 -21.71 8.10 -23.25
CA TRP A 506 -22.37 9.41 -23.31
C TRP A 506 -21.37 10.56 -23.08
N ILE A 507 -20.52 10.47 -22.05
CA ILE A 507 -19.47 11.48 -21.81
C ILE A 507 -18.57 11.59 -23.04
N SER A 508 -18.15 10.46 -23.60
CA SER A 508 -17.23 10.44 -24.73
C SER A 508 -17.83 11.11 -25.98
N SER A 509 -19.12 10.88 -26.24
CA SER A 509 -19.81 11.30 -27.48
C SER A 509 -20.52 12.65 -27.40
N LYS A 510 -21.02 13.05 -26.23
CA LYS A 510 -21.89 14.24 -26.06
C LYS A 510 -21.24 15.41 -25.33
N THR A 511 -20.01 15.26 -24.82
CA THR A 511 -19.34 16.33 -24.04
C THR A 511 -18.02 16.81 -24.67
N PRO A 512 -17.67 18.11 -24.52
CA PRO A 512 -16.40 18.64 -25.00
C PRO A 512 -15.18 17.93 -24.39
N LYS A 513 -14.09 17.81 -25.16
CA LYS A 513 -12.84 17.17 -24.68
C LYS A 513 -12.22 17.86 -23.45
N LYS A 514 -12.43 19.17 -23.30
CA LYS A 514 -11.92 19.99 -22.18
C LYS A 514 -12.95 20.19 -21.06
N ALA A 515 -14.08 19.47 -21.09
CA ALA A 515 -15.08 19.56 -20.04
C ALA A 515 -14.52 19.06 -18.70
N VAL A 516 -14.90 19.75 -17.63
CA VAL A 516 -14.49 19.41 -16.27
C VAL A 516 -15.64 18.71 -15.54
N PHE A 517 -15.36 17.53 -14.97
CA PHE A 517 -16.32 16.73 -14.22
C PHE A 517 -16.04 16.74 -12.72
N ALA A 518 -17.11 16.84 -11.94
CA ALA A 518 -17.13 16.68 -10.49
C ALA A 518 -18.00 15.47 -10.09
N GLY A 519 -17.65 14.81 -8.99
CA GLY A 519 -18.33 13.60 -8.51
C GLY A 519 -17.52 12.85 -7.46
N SER A 520 -17.85 11.57 -7.24
CA SER A 520 -17.07 10.72 -6.34
C SER A 520 -15.66 10.51 -6.88
N MET A 521 -14.67 10.46 -5.99
CA MET A 521 -13.28 10.26 -6.39
C MET A 521 -13.09 8.95 -7.16
N GLN A 522 -13.85 7.90 -6.81
CA GLN A 522 -13.75 6.58 -7.41
C GLN A 522 -14.22 6.59 -8.87
N LEU A 523 -15.39 7.19 -9.15
CA LEU A 523 -15.94 7.29 -10.50
C LEU A 523 -15.11 8.21 -11.40
N LEU A 524 -14.64 9.35 -10.86
CA LEU A 524 -13.86 10.32 -11.62
C LEU A 524 -12.56 9.72 -12.19
N ALA A 525 -11.93 8.80 -11.47
CA ALA A 525 -10.76 8.08 -12.01
C ALA A 525 -11.12 7.25 -13.26
N GLY A 526 -12.28 6.58 -13.24
CA GLY A 526 -12.82 5.86 -14.41
C GLY A 526 -13.15 6.81 -15.57
N ILE A 527 -13.75 7.98 -15.29
CA ILE A 527 -14.02 9.01 -16.31
C ILE A 527 -12.71 9.48 -16.95
N LYS A 528 -11.66 9.75 -16.17
CA LYS A 528 -10.35 10.14 -16.70
C LYS A 528 -9.75 9.04 -17.57
N LEU A 529 -9.82 7.79 -17.16
CA LEU A 529 -9.28 6.68 -17.94
C LEU A 529 -10.04 6.50 -19.27
N CYS A 530 -11.35 6.31 -19.21
CA CYS A 530 -12.17 5.95 -20.37
C CYS A 530 -12.34 7.13 -21.34
N THR A 531 -12.40 8.35 -20.82
CA THR A 531 -12.75 9.54 -21.60
C THR A 531 -11.61 10.56 -21.67
N GLY A 532 -10.66 10.59 -20.73
CA GLY A 532 -9.58 11.60 -20.74
C GLY A 532 -10.02 13.01 -20.34
N ARG A 533 -11.22 13.16 -19.76
CA ARG A 533 -11.76 14.46 -19.32
C ARG A 533 -11.07 14.94 -18.04
N VAL A 534 -11.13 16.25 -17.79
CA VAL A 534 -10.47 16.90 -16.66
C VAL A 534 -11.30 16.70 -15.39
N LEU A 535 -10.64 16.46 -14.26
CA LEU A 535 -11.29 16.14 -12.99
C LEU A 535 -11.20 17.32 -12.01
N THR A 536 -12.23 17.49 -11.16
CA THR A 536 -12.11 18.39 -10.01
C THR A 536 -11.31 17.78 -8.87
N ASN A 537 -11.54 16.48 -8.60
CA ASN A 537 -10.95 15.68 -7.52
C ASN A 537 -10.67 14.26 -8.01
N HIS A 538 -9.85 13.50 -7.29
CA HIS A 538 -9.47 12.12 -7.65
C HIS A 538 -8.93 11.34 -6.43
N PRO A 539 -8.78 10.00 -6.51
CA PRO A 539 -8.48 9.13 -5.35
C PRO A 539 -7.15 9.37 -4.63
N HIS A 540 -6.22 10.14 -5.22
CA HIS A 540 -4.97 10.49 -4.53
C HIS A 540 -5.19 11.54 -3.44
N TYR A 541 -5.65 11.09 -2.27
CA TYR A 541 -6.11 11.91 -1.14
C TYR A 541 -4.98 12.48 -0.24
N GLU A 542 -3.72 12.40 -0.66
CA GLU A 542 -2.57 12.81 0.19
C GLU A 542 -2.38 14.32 0.27
N ASP A 543 -2.69 15.02 -0.83
CA ASP A 543 -2.52 16.48 -0.90
C ASP A 543 -3.63 17.21 -0.12
N ARG A 544 -3.22 18.11 0.78
CA ARG A 544 -4.16 18.86 1.63
C ARG A 544 -5.16 19.69 0.83
N ALA A 545 -4.71 20.36 -0.23
CA ALA A 545 -5.58 21.23 -1.00
C ALA A 545 -6.62 20.43 -1.81
N LEU A 546 -6.25 19.22 -2.22
CA LEU A 546 -7.16 18.27 -2.85
C LEU A 546 -8.13 17.62 -1.85
N ARG A 547 -7.71 17.31 -0.62
CA ARG A 547 -8.61 16.85 0.46
C ARG A 547 -9.71 17.86 0.74
N GLU A 548 -9.31 19.12 0.95
CA GLU A 548 -10.27 20.20 1.16
C GLU A 548 -11.19 20.32 -0.04
N ARG A 549 -10.66 20.34 -1.27
CA ARG A 549 -11.49 20.38 -2.48
C ARG A 549 -12.45 19.18 -2.57
N THR A 550 -12.03 17.99 -2.17
CA THR A 550 -12.88 16.78 -2.19
C THR A 550 -14.00 16.90 -1.16
N LYS A 551 -13.70 17.33 0.07
CA LYS A 551 -14.71 17.64 1.09
C LYS A 551 -15.74 18.64 0.59
N GLN A 552 -15.29 19.68 -0.12
CA GLN A 552 -16.16 20.69 -0.72
C GLN A 552 -17.03 20.10 -1.84
N VAL A 553 -16.44 19.34 -2.79
CA VAL A 553 -17.20 18.69 -3.88
C VAL A 553 -18.22 17.69 -3.33
N TYR A 554 -17.93 17.03 -2.22
CA TYR A 554 -18.84 16.07 -1.58
C TYR A 554 -20.04 16.72 -0.88
N GLN A 555 -20.06 18.05 -0.72
CA GLN A 555 -21.25 18.77 -0.22
C GLN A 555 -22.50 18.56 -1.09
N ILE A 556 -22.36 18.05 -2.31
CA ILE A 556 -23.50 17.57 -3.13
C ILE A 556 -24.32 16.47 -2.43
N TYR A 557 -23.75 15.75 -1.47
CA TYR A 557 -24.43 14.72 -0.68
C TYR A 557 -24.89 15.23 0.70
N ALA A 558 -24.58 16.47 1.05
CA ALA A 558 -24.93 17.07 2.34
C ALA A 558 -26.30 17.79 2.31
N GLN A 559 -26.78 18.20 3.48
CA GLN A 559 -27.95 19.08 3.65
C GLN A 559 -27.54 20.54 3.43
N GLN A 560 -27.59 20.99 2.16
CA GLN A 560 -27.06 22.29 1.72
C GLN A 560 -27.95 22.97 0.66
N SER A 561 -27.86 24.30 0.57
CA SER A 561 -28.60 25.09 -0.43
C SER A 561 -28.08 24.88 -1.86
N PRO A 562 -28.95 24.96 -2.89
CA PRO A 562 -28.50 24.81 -4.27
C PRO A 562 -27.55 25.93 -4.74
N GLU A 563 -27.68 27.14 -4.20
CA GLU A 563 -26.80 28.28 -4.48
C GLU A 563 -25.38 28.04 -3.98
N GLU A 564 -25.25 27.52 -2.76
CA GLU A 564 -23.95 27.22 -2.14
C GLU A 564 -23.25 26.07 -2.87
N VAL A 565 -23.96 24.98 -3.14
CA VAL A 565 -23.42 23.84 -3.91
C VAL A 565 -22.99 24.28 -5.31
N HIS A 566 -23.78 25.12 -5.99
CA HIS A 566 -23.38 25.69 -7.28
C HIS A 566 -22.11 26.54 -7.14
N GLY A 567 -22.04 27.42 -6.15
CA GLY A 567 -20.85 28.23 -5.85
C GLY A 567 -19.59 27.38 -5.66
N ILE A 568 -19.68 26.33 -4.85
CA ILE A 568 -18.58 25.39 -4.58
C ILE A 568 -18.10 24.70 -5.87
N LEU A 569 -19.02 24.15 -6.67
CA LEU A 569 -18.67 23.44 -7.89
C LEU A 569 -18.05 24.38 -8.94
N ARG A 570 -18.51 25.63 -9.04
CA ARG A 570 -17.93 26.64 -9.92
C ARG A 570 -16.55 27.10 -9.43
N ALA A 571 -16.37 27.22 -8.11
CA ALA A 571 -15.07 27.47 -7.50
C ALA A 571 -14.07 26.33 -7.80
N ALA A 572 -14.51 25.07 -7.80
CA ALA A 572 -13.72 23.92 -8.25
C ALA A 572 -13.47 23.90 -9.78
N GLY A 573 -14.29 24.62 -10.55
CA GLY A 573 -14.18 24.71 -12.01
C GLY A 573 -14.97 23.66 -12.77
N ALA A 574 -15.96 23.03 -12.14
CA ALA A 574 -16.80 22.02 -12.78
C ALA A 574 -17.73 22.62 -13.84
N ASP A 575 -17.86 21.91 -14.96
CA ASP A 575 -18.90 22.15 -15.96
C ASP A 575 -20.07 21.16 -15.79
N PHE A 576 -19.76 19.94 -15.33
CA PHE A 576 -20.70 18.87 -15.07
C PHE A 576 -20.48 18.28 -13.68
N VAL A 577 -21.57 17.87 -13.03
CA VAL A 577 -21.54 17.07 -11.80
C VAL A 577 -22.25 15.74 -12.03
N VAL A 578 -21.62 14.65 -11.61
CA VAL A 578 -22.17 13.30 -11.63
C VAL A 578 -22.53 12.93 -10.20
N MET A 579 -23.80 12.59 -9.98
CA MET A 579 -24.29 12.10 -8.69
C MET A 579 -24.65 10.62 -8.80
N GLU A 580 -24.40 9.91 -7.70
CA GLU A 580 -24.60 8.46 -7.59
C GLU A 580 -25.67 8.14 -6.55
N ASP A 581 -26.66 7.34 -6.95
CA ASP A 581 -27.74 6.93 -6.06
C ASP A 581 -27.24 5.99 -4.95
N SER A 582 -26.19 5.21 -5.22
CA SER A 582 -25.52 4.35 -4.25
C SER A 582 -24.95 5.13 -3.06
N ILE A 583 -24.51 6.37 -3.28
CA ILE A 583 -23.95 7.25 -2.24
C ILE A 583 -25.07 8.05 -1.56
N CYS A 584 -26.00 8.62 -2.35
CA CYS A 584 -27.09 9.42 -1.81
C CYS A 584 -27.98 8.62 -0.83
N TYR A 585 -28.28 7.36 -1.18
CA TYR A 585 -29.12 6.45 -0.40
C TYR A 585 -28.34 5.34 0.30
N GLU A 586 -27.07 5.56 0.62
CA GLU A 586 -26.21 4.52 1.17
C GLU A 586 -26.80 3.89 2.46
N ARG A 587 -26.95 2.56 2.45
CA ARG A 587 -27.45 1.75 3.59
C ARG A 587 -26.44 0.74 4.11
N ARG A 588 -25.29 0.57 3.43
CA ARG A 588 -24.27 -0.43 3.79
C ARG A 588 -23.65 -0.13 5.15
N HIS A 589 -23.29 1.12 5.38
CA HIS A 589 -22.67 1.55 6.63
C HIS A 589 -23.72 1.92 7.69
N GLY A 590 -23.40 1.59 8.94
CA GLY A 590 -24.16 2.02 10.12
C GLY A 590 -24.19 3.54 10.26
N ARG A 591 -25.15 4.05 11.04
CA ARG A 591 -25.26 5.49 11.35
C ARG A 591 -23.94 6.00 11.94
N GLY A 592 -23.46 7.14 11.44
CA GLY A 592 -22.17 7.73 11.83
C GLY A 592 -20.98 7.32 10.95
N CYS A 593 -21.15 6.36 10.04
CA CYS A 593 -20.11 5.94 9.09
C CYS A 593 -20.51 6.00 7.61
N ARG A 594 -21.69 6.52 7.30
CA ARG A 594 -22.11 6.80 5.92
C ARG A 594 -21.50 8.12 5.47
N LEU A 595 -21.15 8.25 4.19
CA LEU A 595 -20.53 9.50 3.70
C LEU A 595 -21.36 10.74 4.03
N ARG A 596 -22.68 10.63 3.90
CA ARG A 596 -23.63 11.71 4.23
C ARG A 596 -23.62 12.09 5.72
N ASP A 597 -23.56 11.11 6.61
CA ASP A 597 -23.53 11.33 8.06
C ASP A 597 -22.23 12.06 8.44
N LEU A 598 -21.10 11.68 7.81
CA LEU A 598 -19.81 12.34 8.01
C LEU A 598 -19.81 13.80 7.56
N LEU A 599 -20.51 14.10 6.46
CA LEU A 599 -20.66 15.48 5.96
C LEU A 599 -21.56 16.31 6.88
N ASP A 600 -22.66 15.73 7.35
CA ASP A 600 -23.59 16.40 8.27
C ASP A 600 -22.87 16.73 9.59
N LEU A 601 -22.14 15.77 10.18
CA LEU A 601 -21.31 16.00 11.37
C LEU A 601 -20.25 17.09 11.17
N ALA A 602 -19.60 17.09 10.00
CA ALA A 602 -18.59 18.08 9.64
C ALA A 602 -19.16 19.48 9.42
N ASN A 603 -20.45 19.58 9.08
CA ASN A 603 -21.19 20.84 8.94
C ASN A 603 -21.90 21.26 10.25
N GLY A 604 -21.89 20.41 11.28
CA GLY A 604 -22.59 20.67 12.55
C GLY A 604 -24.08 20.33 12.54
N HIS A 605 -24.50 19.50 11.59
CA HIS A 605 -25.88 19.07 11.42
C HIS A 605 -26.15 17.71 12.09
N ILE A 606 -27.39 17.51 12.52
CA ILE A 606 -27.90 16.22 13.02
C ILE A 606 -27.95 15.19 11.89
N MET A 607 -27.48 13.97 12.18
CA MET A 607 -27.46 12.85 11.23
C MET A 607 -28.85 12.22 11.04
N ASP A 608 -29.14 11.77 9.82
CA ASP A 608 -30.39 11.09 9.48
C ASP A 608 -30.56 9.73 10.20
N GLY A 609 -31.80 9.45 10.60
CA GLY A 609 -32.23 8.17 11.19
C GLY A 609 -32.16 8.12 12.71
N PRO A 610 -32.72 7.06 13.33
CA PRO A 610 -32.82 6.94 14.78
C PRO A 610 -31.45 6.73 15.44
N GLY A 611 -31.23 7.40 16.57
CA GLY A 611 -30.08 7.22 17.46
C GLY A 611 -29.69 8.52 18.16
N ASP A 612 -28.75 8.43 19.09
CA ASP A 612 -28.28 9.58 19.87
C ASP A 612 -27.45 10.54 19.01
N ASN A 613 -27.56 11.83 19.30
CA ASN A 613 -26.79 12.89 18.65
C ASN A 613 -25.98 13.63 19.71
N ASP A 614 -24.82 14.16 19.32
CA ASP A 614 -24.10 15.08 20.18
C ASP A 614 -24.98 16.32 20.44
N PRO A 615 -25.02 16.83 21.69
CA PRO A 615 -25.97 17.85 22.12
C PRO A 615 -25.77 19.23 21.46
N ASP A 616 -24.64 19.43 20.75
CA ASP A 616 -24.28 20.66 20.07
C ASP A 616 -24.61 20.65 18.56
N LEU A 617 -25.21 19.57 18.05
CA LEU A 617 -25.65 19.46 16.66
C LEU A 617 -27.01 20.14 16.44
N VAL A 618 -27.16 20.81 15.30
CA VAL A 618 -28.36 21.56 14.94
C VAL A 618 -29.08 20.87 13.77
N HIS A 619 -30.40 21.04 13.65
CA HIS A 619 -31.11 20.61 12.45
C HIS A 619 -30.75 21.52 11.26
N ALA A 620 -30.44 20.92 10.11
CA ALA A 620 -30.15 21.71 8.92
C ALA A 620 -31.41 22.45 8.43
N THR A 621 -31.20 23.62 7.83
CA THR A 621 -32.26 24.46 7.27
C THR A 621 -32.74 23.98 5.90
N HIS A 622 -31.93 23.21 5.18
CA HIS A 622 -32.20 22.75 3.83
C HIS A 622 -32.29 21.21 3.77
N PRO A 623 -33.12 20.66 2.87
CA PRO A 623 -33.14 19.24 2.62
C PRO A 623 -31.82 18.78 1.97
N ARG A 624 -31.59 17.46 1.95
CA ARG A 624 -30.42 16.88 1.31
C ARG A 624 -30.38 17.22 -0.19
N PHE A 625 -29.23 17.71 -0.66
CA PHE A 625 -29.12 18.21 -2.03
C PHE A 625 -29.35 17.10 -3.08
N CYS A 626 -28.73 15.93 -2.91
CA CYS A 626 -28.82 14.83 -3.88
C CYS A 626 -30.24 14.24 -4.06
N GLU A 627 -31.13 14.43 -3.07
CA GLU A 627 -32.54 14.04 -3.17
C GLU A 627 -33.38 15.17 -3.77
N SER A 628 -33.21 16.39 -3.27
CA SER A 628 -34.01 17.57 -3.66
C SER A 628 -33.77 18.01 -5.10
N ILE A 629 -32.56 17.85 -5.64
CA ILE A 629 -32.28 18.19 -7.05
C ILE A 629 -33.07 17.35 -8.05
N LYS A 630 -33.53 16.14 -7.66
CA LYS A 630 -34.33 15.27 -8.52
C LYS A 630 -35.77 15.74 -8.70
N THR A 631 -36.28 16.57 -7.78
CA THR A 631 -37.65 17.09 -7.86
C THR A 631 -37.79 18.25 -8.84
N ASP A 632 -36.72 18.62 -9.55
CA ASP A 632 -36.68 19.65 -10.60
C ASP A 632 -37.30 21.00 -10.16
N GLY A 633 -37.13 21.38 -8.89
CA GLY A 633 -37.63 22.64 -8.34
C GLY A 633 -37.05 23.89 -9.04
N PRO A 634 -37.73 25.05 -8.99
CA PRO A 634 -37.31 26.25 -9.73
C PRO A 634 -35.91 26.76 -9.32
N ALA A 635 -35.55 26.65 -8.04
CA ALA A 635 -34.21 27.03 -7.54
C ALA A 635 -33.10 26.15 -8.14
N TYR A 636 -33.34 24.85 -8.27
CA TYR A 636 -32.37 23.89 -8.82
C TYR A 636 -32.27 24.02 -10.33
N THR A 637 -33.40 24.10 -11.04
CA THR A 637 -33.41 24.23 -12.51
C THR A 637 -32.85 25.56 -12.99
N ALA A 638 -32.84 26.61 -12.16
CA ALA A 638 -32.17 27.87 -12.46
C ALA A 638 -30.63 27.74 -12.52
N LEU A 639 -30.05 26.81 -11.76
CA LEU A 639 -28.60 26.64 -11.60
C LEU A 639 -28.04 25.38 -12.28
N PHE A 640 -28.85 24.33 -12.40
CA PHE A 640 -28.49 23.02 -12.90
C PHE A 640 -29.42 22.60 -14.04
N THR A 641 -28.91 21.84 -15.00
CA THR A 641 -29.70 21.23 -16.07
C THR A 641 -29.39 19.75 -16.12
N ARG A 642 -30.37 18.88 -15.90
CA ARG A 642 -30.18 17.44 -16.06
C ARG A 642 -29.92 17.14 -17.54
N VAL A 643 -28.82 16.45 -17.84
CA VAL A 643 -28.38 16.17 -19.22
C VAL A 643 -28.20 14.69 -19.51
N PHE A 644 -28.10 13.86 -18.47
CA PHE A 644 -28.07 12.41 -18.56
C PHE A 644 -28.66 11.80 -17.29
N GLN A 645 -29.35 10.68 -17.45
CA GLN A 645 -29.91 9.90 -16.36
C GLN A 645 -29.95 8.44 -16.77
N ASN A 646 -29.45 7.56 -15.91
CA ASN A 646 -29.73 6.14 -15.97
C ASN A 646 -30.09 5.63 -14.57
N LYS A 647 -30.06 4.30 -14.34
CA LYS A 647 -30.50 3.71 -13.07
C LYS A 647 -29.60 4.10 -11.89
N THR A 648 -28.31 4.31 -12.14
CA THR A 648 -27.31 4.52 -11.09
C THR A 648 -26.79 5.96 -11.03
N PHE A 649 -26.73 6.64 -12.17
CA PHE A 649 -26.07 7.95 -12.32
C PHE A 649 -27.02 9.03 -12.85
N HIS A 650 -26.90 10.21 -12.28
CA HIS A 650 -27.54 11.43 -12.77
C HIS A 650 -26.49 12.50 -13.03
N VAL A 651 -26.45 13.03 -14.25
CA VAL A 651 -25.49 14.07 -14.65
C VAL A 651 -26.20 15.39 -14.84
N TYR A 652 -25.69 16.43 -14.17
CA TYR A 652 -26.19 17.79 -14.27
C TYR A 652 -25.11 18.71 -14.83
N LYS A 653 -25.50 19.51 -15.82
CA LYS A 653 -24.70 20.60 -16.37
C LYS A 653 -24.92 21.85 -15.55
N LEU A 654 -23.83 22.52 -15.16
CA LEU A 654 -23.90 23.76 -14.40
C LEU A 654 -24.18 24.94 -15.34
N LYS A 655 -25.24 25.70 -15.05
CA LYS A 655 -25.53 26.94 -15.77
C LYS A 655 -24.52 28.01 -15.38
N ARG A 656 -24.03 28.76 -16.37
CA ARG A 656 -23.21 29.94 -16.09
C ARG A 656 -24.15 31.02 -15.59
N GLY A 657 -24.00 31.45 -14.33
CA GLY A 657 -24.74 32.60 -13.82
C GLY A 657 -24.58 33.77 -14.79
N LYS A 658 -25.66 34.50 -15.09
CA LYS A 658 -25.57 35.76 -15.82
C LYS A 658 -24.59 36.62 -15.04
N LYS A 659 -23.41 36.91 -15.60
CA LYS A 659 -22.57 37.99 -15.08
C LYS A 659 -23.50 39.19 -14.93
N ARG A 660 -23.63 39.76 -13.73
CA ARG A 660 -24.08 41.14 -13.57
C ARG A 660 -23.09 42.00 -14.34
N ALA A 661 -23.36 42.22 -15.62
CA ALA A 661 -22.74 43.25 -16.41
C ALA A 661 -23.54 44.53 -16.14
N LYS A 662 -22.84 45.61 -15.80
CA LYS A 662 -23.34 46.95 -15.37
C LYS A 662 -23.80 47.08 -13.92
N ALA A 663 -22.83 47.18 -13.01
CA ALA A 663 -22.70 48.27 -12.05
C ALA A 663 -21.20 48.38 -11.75
N ASP A 664 -20.69 49.56 -11.38
CA ASP A 664 -19.26 49.88 -11.23
C ASP A 664 -18.52 50.21 -12.53
N ARG A 665 -19.01 51.25 -13.19
CA ARG A 665 -18.12 52.26 -13.81
C ARG A 665 -18.49 53.62 -13.22
N GLU A 666 -17.94 53.93 -12.07
CA GLU A 666 -17.66 55.31 -11.68
C GLU A 666 -16.14 55.49 -11.68
N PRO A 667 -15.60 56.47 -12.42
CA PRO A 667 -14.18 56.78 -12.36
C PRO A 667 -13.90 57.59 -11.10
N VAL A 668 -13.18 57.02 -10.14
CA VAL A 668 -12.59 57.79 -9.04
C VAL A 668 -11.44 58.61 -9.62
N ALA A 669 -11.64 59.93 -9.67
CA ALA A 669 -10.61 60.90 -9.97
C ALA A 669 -9.51 60.84 -8.88
N MET A 670 -8.27 60.71 -9.32
CA MET A 670 -7.08 60.73 -8.48
C MET A 670 -6.72 62.21 -8.28
N GLU A 671 -7.00 62.74 -7.09
CA GLU A 671 -6.57 64.09 -6.69
C GLU A 671 -5.19 64.00 -6.04
N ASP A 672 -4.26 64.68 -6.68
CA ASP A 672 -2.84 64.81 -6.37
C ASP A 672 -2.66 65.87 -5.27
N ARG A 673 -2.13 65.51 -4.10
CA ARG A 673 -1.54 66.48 -3.16
C ARG A 673 -0.35 65.89 -2.40
N THR A 674 0.82 66.32 -2.87
CA THR A 674 2.05 66.54 -2.10
C THR A 674 1.82 67.29 -0.78
N GLN A 675 2.29 66.73 0.33
CA GLN A 675 3.23 67.36 1.26
C GLN A 675 3.84 66.31 2.20
#